data_AF-A0A7Y2HF03-F1
#
_entry.id   AF-A0A7Y2HF03-F1
#
_cell.length_a   1.000
_cell.length_b   1.000
_cell.length_c   1.000
_cell.angle_alpha   90.00
_cell.angle_beta   90.00
_cell.angle_gamma   90.00
#
_symmetry.space_group_name_H-M   'P 1'
#
loop_
_entity.id
_entity.type
_entity.pdbx_description
1 polymer ?
#
loop_
_entity_poly.entity_id
_entity_poly.type
_entity_poly.pdbx_seq_one_letter_code
_entity_poly.pdbx_strand_id
1 'polypeptide(L)'
;MLNNKLFLSVVFMALFSCSLCGQSGKVGIGVPNPKAKLHVDNDVLFEGIYAPSNPESIPIEGQGSRLMWYPSMGAFRAGFVTGTQWDSINIGNASIALGYRPIASGNTSVSLGLGTTASGNSSVSLGSNSTAFGFSSTASGLNSSALGDYSLAIGNNTLASGFSAVALGQLSQATGTHSVSLGSNNISSSIYAMTWGAVNKASGFASTASGFHTVSNGYTGTVIGVFNDSIVSPQSTVSSSSPLFIIGNGDGENTRSNAMVVRKDGKVGLGTSSPEQLLEISGPGETALRLTSESSNNPKLEFIGPSNWSIENVGGFIFYKNILDPNPVNEFNFLENSFYPKQGETSTLGTSFSRWKEGLFADFIDITKLGVSGRFQSGASSILLGSTSTHNLDLITNNQSRMTIDDVGQIGIGTENPNQDLTIFDVDGLGNAALNIKDNTREVWLGINANDASLRTITNHKLSFWTHNSRRMTIDNAGNIGIGLSGPDTKLHVTGDDNDGTSATLKVTSGTQSMLFDGNEIDATSSDLFLQNNTNNDVVLANGGGNVGIGTSSPEFPLHIENPGTTGQTISMVIESDISKRPVLLFSEASSDHSLSNGMSIEYDGSGSGSGNKLRFNKTDGNSALTIENGGDVGINTDSPQVSLHIAQNALTNADYIRLDNTADLKYWDIQLNTSNELQFRFTETLKARIRATDGSYMALSDRRLKENISKIDPVLSKIDNLNPVTYRFKDQPKAQKSNGFIAQEVEELFPEIVSETDDFKALNYDAFGVIAIQAIKEQQVMIEEIQQENFLLKKKIEELKFIKAEMELLKKQIKNLQMHQNQDSRAKIINN
;
A
#
# COMPACT_ATOMS: atom_id res chain seq x y z
N MET A 1 -52.83 -0.81 83.33
CA MET A 1 -51.87 -1.73 82.68
C MET A 1 -51.96 -1.46 81.18
N LEU A 2 -51.30 -0.43 80.64
CA LEU A 2 -49.85 -0.31 80.41
C LEU A 2 -49.31 -1.35 79.43
N ASN A 3 -48.75 -0.83 78.32
CA ASN A 3 -47.59 -1.34 77.57
C ASN A 3 -47.68 -2.65 76.79
N ASN A 4 -47.67 -2.54 75.46
CA ASN A 4 -46.54 -2.96 74.61
C ASN A 4 -46.98 -3.32 73.18
N LYS A 5 -47.22 -2.33 72.31
CA LYS A 5 -47.03 -2.46 70.86
C LYS A 5 -46.51 -1.16 70.21
N LEU A 6 -45.71 -0.40 70.95
CA LEU A 6 -44.96 0.77 70.45
C LEU A 6 -43.45 0.52 70.41
N PHE A 7 -43.02 -0.75 70.30
CA PHE A 7 -41.61 -1.15 70.44
C PHE A 7 -40.98 -1.75 69.18
N LEU A 8 -41.62 -1.64 68.00
CA LEU A 8 -41.03 -2.13 66.74
C LEU A 8 -40.71 -1.02 65.72
N SER A 9 -41.00 0.25 66.05
CA SER A 9 -40.64 1.39 65.20
C SER A 9 -39.35 2.11 65.64
N VAL A 10 -38.76 1.74 66.79
CA VAL A 10 -37.63 2.47 67.41
C VAL A 10 -36.33 1.66 67.42
N VAL A 11 -36.36 0.36 67.09
CA VAL A 11 -35.16 -0.51 67.12
C VAL A 11 -34.48 -0.66 65.75
N PHE A 12 -35.13 -0.29 64.64
CA PHE A 12 -34.48 -0.29 63.32
C PHE A 12 -33.70 1.00 62.99
N MET A 13 -33.75 1.99 63.87
CA MET A 13 -33.06 3.29 63.68
C MET A 13 -31.71 3.36 64.41
N ALA A 14 -31.27 2.29 65.08
CA ALA A 14 -30.12 2.28 65.99
C ALA A 14 -28.93 1.39 65.56
N LEU A 15 -28.88 0.89 64.32
CA LEU A 15 -27.78 0.03 63.82
C LEU A 15 -27.05 0.54 62.56
N PHE A 16 -27.28 1.78 62.14
CA PHE A 16 -26.35 2.47 61.24
C PHE A 16 -25.72 3.65 61.96
N SER A 17 -24.73 3.35 62.81
CA SER A 17 -23.65 4.27 63.11
C SER A 17 -22.81 4.46 61.85
N CYS A 18 -23.34 5.22 60.88
CA CYS A 18 -22.57 5.84 59.80
C CYS A 18 -23.22 7.18 59.50
N SER A 19 -22.76 8.22 60.22
CA SER A 19 -22.48 9.58 59.75
C SER A 19 -23.37 10.26 58.69
N LEU A 20 -24.65 9.90 58.52
CA LEU A 20 -25.58 10.56 57.59
C LEU A 20 -26.28 11.77 58.24
N CYS A 21 -25.52 12.66 58.88
CA CYS A 21 -26.03 13.97 59.27
C CYS A 21 -24.90 15.01 59.29
N GLY A 22 -24.67 15.63 58.14
CA GLY A 22 -23.88 16.85 58.04
C GLY A 22 -24.80 18.06 58.01
N GLN A 23 -24.75 18.91 59.03
CA GLN A 23 -25.28 20.27 58.99
C GLN A 23 -24.83 20.96 57.68
N SER A 24 -25.75 21.66 57.01
CA SER A 24 -25.53 22.39 55.73
C SER A 24 -25.66 21.60 54.41
N GLY A 25 -26.41 20.49 54.36
CA GLY A 25 -26.78 19.83 53.08
C GLY A 25 -25.64 19.10 52.38
N LYS A 26 -24.63 18.67 53.16
CA LYS A 26 -23.49 17.88 52.70
C LYS A 26 -23.61 16.45 53.22
N VAL A 27 -23.38 15.48 52.34
CA VAL A 27 -23.38 14.05 52.66
C VAL A 27 -21.93 13.58 52.77
N GLY A 28 -21.56 13.02 53.93
CA GLY A 28 -20.29 12.33 54.15
C GLY A 28 -20.51 10.82 54.25
N ILE A 29 -19.74 10.02 53.51
CA ILE A 29 -19.67 8.56 53.68
C ILE A 29 -18.29 8.27 54.28
N GLY A 30 -18.23 7.80 55.51
CA GLY A 30 -16.96 7.63 56.25
C GLY A 30 -16.32 8.93 56.76
N VAL A 31 -16.77 10.12 56.32
CA VAL A 31 -16.22 11.42 56.78
C VAL A 31 -17.17 12.16 57.71
N PRO A 32 -16.82 12.37 59.00
CA PRO A 32 -17.70 13.05 59.96
C PRO A 32 -17.87 14.56 59.72
N ASN A 33 -16.93 15.19 59.00
CA ASN A 33 -16.99 16.62 58.63
C ASN A 33 -16.84 16.78 57.11
N PRO A 34 -17.91 16.56 56.31
CA PRO A 34 -17.82 16.57 54.85
C PRO A 34 -17.49 17.98 54.31
N LYS A 35 -16.47 18.07 53.44
CA LYS A 35 -16.01 19.33 52.86
C LYS A 35 -16.81 19.72 51.61
N ALA A 36 -17.36 18.74 50.88
CA ALA A 36 -18.17 18.93 49.68
C ALA A 36 -19.61 18.39 49.87
N LYS A 37 -20.51 18.64 48.91
CA LYS A 37 -21.89 18.11 48.95
C LYS A 37 -21.93 16.57 49.03
N LEU A 38 -20.95 15.91 48.46
CA LEU A 38 -20.65 14.49 48.64
C LEU A 38 -19.15 14.36 48.97
N HIS A 39 -18.81 13.73 50.09
CA HIS A 39 -17.43 13.44 50.50
C HIS A 39 -17.35 11.98 50.96
N VAL A 40 -16.59 11.15 50.25
CA VAL A 40 -16.39 9.74 50.60
C VAL A 40 -14.98 9.55 51.13
N ASP A 41 -14.84 8.90 52.29
CA ASP A 41 -13.57 8.41 52.81
C ASP A 41 -13.25 7.07 52.15
N ASN A 42 -12.04 6.92 51.60
CA ASN A 42 -11.58 5.74 50.86
C ASN A 42 -12.19 5.60 49.44
N ASP A 43 -12.47 4.37 48.98
CA ASP A 43 -12.79 4.07 47.58
C ASP A 43 -14.26 4.32 47.18
N VAL A 44 -14.47 4.70 45.92
CA VAL A 44 -15.78 4.78 45.27
C VAL A 44 -15.76 3.96 43.99
N LEU A 45 -16.67 2.98 43.88
CA LEU A 45 -16.83 2.12 42.71
C LEU A 45 -18.14 2.46 41.99
N PHE A 46 -18.06 2.77 40.69
CA PHE A 46 -19.21 3.00 39.82
C PHE A 46 -19.33 1.85 38.82
N GLU A 47 -20.28 0.94 39.04
CA GLU A 47 -20.54 -0.21 38.16
C GLU A 47 -21.74 0.03 37.24
N GLY A 48 -21.80 -0.72 36.15
CA GLY A 48 -22.95 -0.79 35.24
C GLY A 48 -22.70 -1.80 34.13
N ILE A 49 -23.74 -2.10 33.34
CA ILE A 49 -23.65 -3.06 32.23
C ILE A 49 -23.13 -2.34 31.00
N TYR A 50 -22.06 -2.85 30.39
CA TYR A 50 -21.57 -2.38 29.09
C TYR A 50 -22.41 -3.00 27.97
N ALA A 51 -23.21 -2.18 27.27
CA ALA A 51 -24.19 -2.62 26.28
C ALA A 51 -24.34 -1.60 25.13
N PRO A 52 -23.30 -1.36 24.33
CA PRO A 52 -23.32 -0.29 23.32
C PRO A 52 -24.30 -0.54 22.16
N SER A 53 -24.72 -1.80 21.94
CA SER A 53 -25.74 -2.15 20.94
C SER A 53 -27.18 -1.94 21.41
N ASN A 54 -27.41 -1.78 22.71
CA ASN A 54 -28.71 -1.46 23.30
C ASN A 54 -28.50 -0.59 24.55
N PRO A 55 -28.09 0.67 24.36
CA PRO A 55 -27.67 1.51 25.47
C PRO A 55 -28.87 1.89 26.34
N GLU A 56 -28.68 1.84 27.66
CA GLU A 56 -29.68 2.32 28.63
C GLU A 56 -29.92 3.82 28.48
N SER A 57 -31.00 4.35 29.05
CA SER A 57 -31.25 5.79 29.02
C SER A 57 -30.10 6.56 29.69
N ILE A 58 -29.57 7.56 28.98
CA ILE A 58 -28.57 8.47 29.54
C ILE A 58 -29.15 9.20 30.77
N PRO A 59 -28.36 9.43 31.85
CA PRO A 59 -28.88 10.03 33.08
C PRO A 59 -29.51 11.42 32.91
N ILE A 60 -29.02 12.21 31.95
CA ILE A 60 -29.51 13.55 31.65
C ILE A 60 -29.07 13.98 30.24
N GLU A 61 -29.93 14.68 29.51
CA GLU A 61 -29.65 15.32 28.21
C GLU A 61 -29.71 16.86 28.33
N GLY A 62 -29.19 17.56 27.32
CA GLY A 62 -29.26 19.01 27.19
C GLY A 62 -28.14 19.80 27.90
N GLN A 63 -28.34 21.10 28.08
CA GLN A 63 -27.32 22.01 28.62
C GLN A 63 -27.02 21.76 30.12
N GLY A 64 -25.75 21.87 30.53
CA GLY A 64 -25.38 21.92 31.95
C GLY A 64 -23.94 21.54 32.27
N SER A 65 -23.54 21.81 33.52
CA SER A 65 -22.30 21.33 34.13
C SER A 65 -22.54 19.97 34.77
N ARG A 66 -21.70 18.98 34.47
CA ARG A 66 -21.80 17.64 35.06
C ARG A 66 -20.49 16.85 34.96
N LEU A 67 -20.31 15.93 35.90
CA LEU A 67 -19.46 14.75 35.77
C LEU A 67 -20.42 13.57 35.58
N MET A 68 -20.24 12.81 34.50
CA MET A 68 -21.16 11.74 34.12
C MET A 68 -20.35 10.53 33.64
N TRP A 69 -20.57 9.41 34.32
CA TRP A 69 -20.20 8.09 33.86
C TRP A 69 -21.42 7.46 33.20
N TYR A 70 -21.28 6.97 31.96
CA TYR A 70 -22.35 6.32 31.21
C TYR A 70 -21.93 4.88 30.88
N PRO A 71 -22.21 3.92 31.78
CA PRO A 71 -21.66 2.57 31.72
C PRO A 71 -22.02 1.80 30.45
N SER A 72 -23.26 1.94 29.95
CA SER A 72 -23.72 1.21 28.75
C SER A 72 -22.92 1.54 27.50
N MET A 73 -22.33 2.73 27.47
CA MET A 73 -21.42 3.18 26.40
C MET A 73 -19.95 3.18 26.86
N GLY A 74 -19.61 2.79 28.09
CA GLY A 74 -18.26 2.94 28.64
C GLY A 74 -17.72 4.38 28.58
N ALA A 75 -18.62 5.37 28.60
CA ALA A 75 -18.29 6.75 28.24
C ALA A 75 -18.14 7.65 29.46
N PHE A 76 -17.10 8.49 29.47
CA PHE A 76 -16.82 9.43 30.55
C PHE A 76 -16.94 10.88 30.09
N ARG A 77 -17.65 11.71 30.88
CA ARG A 77 -17.87 13.14 30.60
C ARG A 77 -17.59 13.99 31.84
N ALA A 78 -16.89 15.10 31.68
CA ALA A 78 -16.72 16.09 32.75
C ALA A 78 -16.52 17.52 32.21
N GLY A 79 -17.25 18.49 32.77
CA GLY A 79 -17.20 19.89 32.31
C GLY A 79 -18.59 20.48 32.07
N PHE A 80 -18.73 21.32 31.04
CA PHE A 80 -19.97 22.06 30.74
C PHE A 80 -20.30 22.01 29.25
N VAL A 81 -21.57 21.76 28.93
CA VAL A 81 -22.10 21.79 27.56
C VAL A 81 -23.25 22.79 27.46
N THR A 82 -23.42 23.44 26.31
CA THR A 82 -24.44 24.49 26.10
C THR A 82 -25.67 24.01 25.32
N GLY A 83 -25.77 22.72 25.03
CA GLY A 83 -26.82 22.15 24.20
C GLY A 83 -26.66 20.63 24.13
N THR A 84 -26.71 20.08 22.93
CA THR A 84 -26.83 18.64 22.68
C THR A 84 -25.51 17.86 22.65
N GLN A 85 -24.38 18.49 23.02
CA GLN A 85 -23.05 17.90 22.83
C GLN A 85 -22.86 16.55 23.56
N TRP A 86 -23.58 16.33 24.67
CA TRP A 86 -23.58 15.07 25.43
C TRP A 86 -24.96 14.41 25.44
N ASP A 87 -25.78 14.65 24.43
CA ASP A 87 -26.98 13.84 24.20
C ASP A 87 -26.57 12.49 23.61
N SER A 88 -27.44 11.49 23.74
CA SER A 88 -27.17 10.09 23.37
C SER A 88 -26.50 9.91 21.99
N ILE A 89 -26.93 10.68 20.98
CA ILE A 89 -26.39 10.62 19.60
C ILE A 89 -24.94 11.12 19.46
N ASN A 90 -24.47 11.96 20.38
CA ASN A 90 -23.13 12.58 20.35
C ASN A 90 -22.13 11.89 21.29
N ILE A 91 -22.47 10.68 21.76
CA ILE A 91 -21.64 9.87 22.64
C ILE A 91 -21.22 8.60 21.89
N GLY A 92 -19.94 8.52 21.56
CA GLY A 92 -19.37 7.30 21.00
C GLY A 92 -19.16 6.23 22.06
N ASN A 93 -19.11 4.97 21.64
CA ASN A 93 -18.76 3.85 22.52
C ASN A 93 -17.33 4.03 23.09
N ALA A 94 -17.10 3.71 24.36
CA ALA A 94 -15.83 3.86 25.09
C ALA A 94 -15.14 5.24 24.94
N SER A 95 -15.93 6.32 24.83
CA SER A 95 -15.42 7.67 24.52
C SER A 95 -15.19 8.54 25.76
N ILE A 96 -14.29 9.52 25.64
CA ILE A 96 -13.96 10.50 26.69
C ILE A 96 -14.20 11.92 26.17
N ALA A 97 -15.00 12.72 26.87
CA ALA A 97 -15.17 14.15 26.55
C ALA A 97 -15.01 15.04 27.79
N LEU A 98 -14.06 15.96 27.76
CA LEU A 98 -13.67 16.78 28.90
C LEU A 98 -13.50 18.26 28.51
N GLY A 99 -14.10 19.18 29.26
CA GLY A 99 -13.95 20.63 29.03
C GLY A 99 -15.25 21.37 28.74
N TYR A 100 -15.21 22.41 27.88
CA TYR A 100 -16.35 23.27 27.58
C TYR A 100 -16.85 23.02 26.16
N ARG A 101 -18.06 22.47 26.03
CA ARG A 101 -18.70 22.04 24.77
C ARG A 101 -17.90 21.00 23.95
N PRO A 102 -17.25 19.97 24.54
CA PRO A 102 -16.58 18.94 23.76
C PRO A 102 -17.59 17.92 23.21
N ILE A 103 -17.34 17.42 22.00
CA ILE A 103 -18.06 16.32 21.36
C ILE A 103 -17.08 15.17 21.13
N ALA A 104 -17.43 13.98 21.63
CA ALA A 104 -16.70 12.73 21.41
C ALA A 104 -17.70 11.67 20.95
N SER A 105 -18.08 11.74 19.67
CA SER A 105 -19.14 10.93 19.07
C SER A 105 -18.62 9.69 18.35
N GLY A 106 -17.32 9.66 18.00
CA GLY A 106 -16.70 8.47 17.44
C GLY A 106 -16.51 7.38 18.50
N ASN A 107 -16.59 6.11 18.11
CA ASN A 107 -16.22 5.01 18.99
C ASN A 107 -14.76 5.17 19.43
N THR A 108 -14.42 4.79 20.66
CA THR A 108 -13.08 4.90 21.28
C THR A 108 -12.42 6.29 21.14
N SER A 109 -13.23 7.35 20.98
CA SER A 109 -12.73 8.71 20.73
C SER A 109 -12.43 9.50 22.00
N VAL A 110 -11.51 10.46 21.90
CA VAL A 110 -11.11 11.36 23.01
C VAL A 110 -11.22 12.81 22.56
N SER A 111 -11.96 13.63 23.31
CA SER A 111 -12.17 15.05 23.06
C SER A 111 -11.88 15.88 24.31
N LEU A 112 -10.83 16.70 24.31
CA LEU A 112 -10.39 17.47 25.48
C LEU A 112 -10.13 18.94 25.13
N GLY A 113 -10.95 19.84 25.66
CA GLY A 113 -10.73 21.28 25.52
C GLY A 113 -12.01 22.10 25.39
N LEU A 114 -11.86 23.29 24.82
CA LEU A 114 -12.94 24.22 24.49
C LEU A 114 -13.43 23.93 23.07
N GLY A 115 -14.68 23.50 22.87
CA GLY A 115 -15.28 23.34 21.54
C GLY A 115 -14.62 22.25 20.68
N THR A 116 -13.97 21.26 21.28
CA THR A 116 -13.32 20.16 20.56
C THR A 116 -14.32 19.18 19.98
N THR A 117 -14.01 18.61 18.82
CA THR A 117 -14.82 17.53 18.22
C THR A 117 -13.93 16.36 17.80
N ALA A 118 -14.24 15.17 18.31
CA ALA A 118 -13.65 13.89 17.90
C ALA A 118 -14.79 12.97 17.43
N SER A 119 -15.03 12.93 16.12
CA SER A 119 -16.16 12.18 15.53
C SER A 119 -15.74 10.97 14.70
N GLY A 120 -14.48 10.88 14.30
CA GLY A 120 -13.93 9.65 13.73
C GLY A 120 -13.81 8.56 14.79
N ASN A 121 -14.00 7.29 14.42
CA ASN A 121 -13.72 6.18 15.35
C ASN A 121 -12.22 6.16 15.69
N SER A 122 -11.87 5.87 16.94
CA SER A 122 -10.52 5.95 17.50
C SER A 122 -9.84 7.33 17.32
N SER A 123 -10.61 8.40 17.11
CA SER A 123 -10.05 9.74 16.90
C SER A 123 -9.74 10.47 18.22
N VAL A 124 -8.75 11.36 18.16
CA VAL A 124 -8.29 12.15 19.31
C VAL A 124 -8.28 13.64 18.94
N SER A 125 -8.99 14.47 19.71
CA SER A 125 -9.10 15.90 19.50
C SER A 125 -8.76 16.66 20.79
N LEU A 126 -7.63 17.37 20.79
CA LEU A 126 -7.08 18.06 21.96
C LEU A 126 -6.83 19.55 21.65
N GLY A 127 -7.27 20.45 22.53
CA GLY A 127 -7.01 21.90 22.39
C GLY A 127 -8.17 22.68 21.78
N SER A 128 -8.23 23.99 22.01
CA SER A 128 -9.44 24.77 21.70
C SER A 128 -9.84 24.68 20.21
N ASN A 129 -11.09 24.31 19.94
CA ASN A 129 -11.70 24.13 18.62
C ASN A 129 -10.94 23.15 17.70
N SER A 130 -10.17 22.20 18.27
CA SER A 130 -9.57 21.13 17.47
C SER A 130 -10.65 20.19 16.94
N THR A 131 -10.41 19.60 15.77
CA THR A 131 -11.35 18.72 15.08
C THR A 131 -10.66 17.49 14.52
N ALA A 132 -11.07 16.30 14.94
CA ALA A 132 -10.59 15.01 14.43
C ALA A 132 -11.78 14.22 13.84
N PHE A 133 -11.92 14.26 12.52
CA PHE A 133 -13.06 13.69 11.78
C PHE A 133 -12.73 12.35 11.10
N GLY A 134 -11.48 12.14 10.69
CA GLY A 134 -11.07 10.89 10.06
C GLY A 134 -11.00 9.72 11.04
N PHE A 135 -11.18 8.50 10.54
CA PHE A 135 -10.93 7.26 11.29
C PHE A 135 -9.50 7.24 11.82
N SER A 136 -9.31 6.96 13.10
CA SER A 136 -8.00 6.96 13.79
C SER A 136 -7.20 8.26 13.61
N SER A 137 -7.86 9.39 13.40
CA SER A 137 -7.20 10.70 13.23
C SER A 137 -6.87 11.36 14.56
N THR A 138 -5.82 12.18 14.60
CA THR A 138 -5.42 12.95 15.79
C THR A 138 -5.24 14.42 15.45
N ALA A 139 -6.01 15.28 16.11
CA ALA A 139 -5.89 16.73 16.05
C ALA A 139 -5.48 17.29 17.42
N SER A 140 -4.39 18.05 17.50
CA SER A 140 -3.89 18.63 18.74
C SER A 140 -3.40 20.06 18.54
N GLY A 141 -4.10 21.04 19.13
CA GLY A 141 -3.77 22.46 19.05
C GLY A 141 -4.98 23.36 18.80
N LEU A 142 -4.81 24.67 18.99
CA LEU A 142 -5.87 25.65 18.73
C LEU A 142 -6.24 25.64 17.23
N ASN A 143 -7.49 25.32 16.91
CA ASN A 143 -8.05 25.19 15.56
C ASN A 143 -7.35 24.15 14.67
N SER A 144 -6.68 23.12 15.23
CA SER A 144 -6.09 22.04 14.43
C SER A 144 -7.17 21.11 13.86
N SER A 145 -7.04 20.69 12.60
CA SER A 145 -8.03 19.83 11.91
C SER A 145 -7.37 18.62 11.27
N ALA A 146 -7.71 17.42 11.75
CA ALA A 146 -7.32 16.13 11.16
C ALA A 146 -8.56 15.52 10.48
N LEU A 147 -8.71 15.76 9.18
CA LEU A 147 -9.92 15.42 8.41
C LEU A 147 -9.79 14.11 7.62
N GLY A 148 -8.58 13.71 7.25
CA GLY A 148 -8.34 12.45 6.56
C GLY A 148 -8.27 11.26 7.54
N ASP A 149 -8.59 10.06 7.09
CA ASP A 149 -8.36 8.85 7.90
C ASP A 149 -6.87 8.66 8.16
N TYR A 150 -6.52 8.20 9.36
CA TYR A 150 -5.15 8.05 9.87
C TYR A 150 -4.34 9.36 9.88
N SER A 151 -4.98 10.52 9.73
CA SER A 151 -4.27 11.80 9.66
C SER A 151 -3.85 12.34 11.02
N LEU A 152 -2.77 13.13 11.04
CA LEU A 152 -2.20 13.73 12.23
C LEU A 152 -2.04 15.24 12.01
N ALA A 153 -2.77 16.07 12.76
CA ALA A 153 -2.66 17.52 12.73
C ALA A 153 -2.25 18.06 14.11
N ILE A 154 -1.00 18.49 14.29
CA ILE A 154 -0.53 19.07 15.57
C ILE A 154 0.00 20.48 15.36
N GLY A 155 -0.53 21.46 16.09
CA GLY A 155 -0.11 22.86 16.04
C GLY A 155 -1.28 23.83 15.95
N ASN A 156 -0.99 25.13 15.94
CA ASN A 156 -2.03 26.14 15.80
C ASN A 156 -2.46 26.28 14.32
N ASN A 157 -3.77 26.20 14.05
CA ASN A 157 -4.36 26.31 12.71
C ASN A 157 -3.74 25.34 11.69
N THR A 158 -3.47 24.11 12.09
CA THR A 158 -2.95 23.06 11.20
C THR A 158 -4.07 22.27 10.51
N LEU A 159 -3.80 21.78 9.30
CA LEU A 159 -4.75 21.00 8.52
C LEU A 159 -4.09 19.75 7.94
N ALA A 160 -4.54 18.57 8.36
CA ALA A 160 -4.21 17.31 7.71
C ALA A 160 -5.50 16.73 7.10
N SER A 161 -5.72 16.98 5.80
CA SER A 161 -6.96 16.58 5.11
C SER A 161 -6.80 15.43 4.13
N GLY A 162 -5.56 15.08 3.76
CA GLY A 162 -5.30 13.87 2.96
C GLY A 162 -5.39 12.59 3.80
N PHE A 163 -5.71 11.47 3.17
CA PHE A 163 -5.60 10.14 3.79
C PHE A 163 -4.16 9.89 4.27
N SER A 164 -3.97 9.47 5.51
CA SER A 164 -2.66 9.28 6.16
C SER A 164 -1.74 10.51 6.10
N ALA A 165 -2.31 11.72 6.02
CA ALA A 165 -1.53 12.95 5.96
C ALA A 165 -1.05 13.41 7.35
N VAL A 166 0.14 14.01 7.40
CA VAL A 166 0.76 14.49 8.65
C VAL A 166 1.07 15.98 8.51
N ALA A 167 0.43 16.83 9.31
CA ALA A 167 0.69 18.27 9.42
C ALA A 167 1.14 18.63 10.84
N LEU A 168 2.40 19.00 11.02
CA LEU A 168 2.99 19.36 12.31
C LEU A 168 3.58 20.78 12.26
N GLY A 169 3.09 21.67 13.13
CA GLY A 169 3.56 23.05 13.33
C GLY A 169 2.65 24.12 12.70
N GLN A 170 2.70 25.35 13.24
CA GLN A 170 1.68 26.39 13.00
C GLN A 170 1.42 26.64 11.50
N LEU A 171 0.13 26.68 11.11
CA LEU A 171 -0.35 26.93 9.74
C LEU A 171 0.06 25.90 8.67
N SER A 172 0.67 24.77 9.06
CA SER A 172 1.05 23.73 8.12
C SER A 172 -0.15 22.94 7.60
N GLN A 173 -0.12 22.60 6.31
CA GLN A 173 -1.21 21.98 5.57
C GLN A 173 -0.71 20.76 4.79
N ALA A 174 -1.19 19.57 5.15
CA ALA A 174 -0.95 18.32 4.44
C ALA A 174 -2.27 17.86 3.81
N THR A 175 -2.51 18.27 2.56
CA THR A 175 -3.79 18.02 1.86
C THR A 175 -3.71 16.88 0.84
N GLY A 176 -2.50 16.47 0.46
CA GLY A 176 -2.30 15.29 -0.38
C GLY A 176 -2.37 13.98 0.40
N THR A 177 -2.78 12.90 -0.26
CA THR A 177 -2.75 11.55 0.33
C THR A 177 -1.30 11.11 0.62
N HIS A 178 -1.06 10.57 1.81
CA HIS A 178 0.27 10.24 2.36
C HIS A 178 1.25 11.41 2.38
N SER A 179 0.75 12.66 2.39
CA SER A 179 1.60 13.84 2.41
C SER A 179 2.07 14.20 3.82
N VAL A 180 3.23 14.82 3.92
CA VAL A 180 3.85 15.20 5.20
C VAL A 180 4.24 16.67 5.14
N SER A 181 3.86 17.48 6.14
CA SER A 181 4.15 18.91 6.23
C SER A 181 4.61 19.28 7.63
N LEU A 182 5.89 19.61 7.80
CA LEU A 182 6.56 19.78 9.10
C LEU A 182 7.17 21.18 9.27
N GLY A 183 6.85 21.91 10.33
CA GLY A 183 7.34 23.27 10.57
C GLY A 183 6.22 24.30 10.44
N SER A 184 6.51 25.51 9.95
CA SER A 184 5.52 26.60 9.94
C SER A 184 5.09 26.99 8.54
N ASN A 185 3.77 27.06 8.33
CA ASN A 185 3.16 27.57 7.09
C ASN A 185 3.58 26.79 5.83
N ASN A 186 3.86 25.49 5.98
CA ASN A 186 4.20 24.63 4.85
C ASN A 186 2.94 24.04 4.20
N ILE A 187 3.01 23.71 2.91
CA ILE A 187 1.89 23.16 2.14
C ILE A 187 2.36 21.95 1.34
N SER A 188 1.91 20.75 1.71
CA SER A 188 2.10 19.52 0.95
C SER A 188 0.78 19.13 0.27
N SER A 189 0.61 19.52 -0.99
CA SER A 189 -0.70 19.48 -1.67
C SER A 189 -0.92 18.28 -2.59
N SER A 190 0.12 17.52 -2.91
CA SER A 190 0.06 16.37 -3.82
C SER A 190 0.29 15.04 -3.11
N ILE A 191 -0.03 13.93 -3.78
CA ILE A 191 0.14 12.58 -3.24
C ILE A 191 1.64 12.34 -2.97
N TYR A 192 1.97 11.81 -1.79
CA TYR A 192 3.35 11.60 -1.30
C TYR A 192 4.20 12.88 -1.20
N ALA A 193 3.60 14.07 -1.29
CA ALA A 193 4.34 15.32 -1.19
C ALA A 193 4.87 15.54 0.24
N MET A 194 6.11 15.98 0.36
CA MET A 194 6.78 16.22 1.64
C MET A 194 7.26 17.67 1.72
N THR A 195 6.98 18.35 2.82
CA THR A 195 7.53 19.67 3.12
C THR A 195 8.09 19.71 4.52
N TRP A 196 9.25 20.34 4.69
CA TRP A 196 9.75 20.71 6.01
C TRP A 196 10.41 22.09 6.00
N GLY A 197 10.46 22.80 7.14
CA GLY A 197 11.03 24.15 7.24
C GLY A 197 9.95 25.22 7.42
N ALA A 198 10.01 26.34 6.68
CA ALA A 198 8.98 27.37 6.76
C ALA A 198 8.57 27.95 5.40
N VAL A 199 7.26 28.10 5.21
CA VAL A 199 6.64 28.69 4.01
C VAL A 199 6.96 27.95 2.70
N ASN A 200 7.20 26.64 2.77
CA ASN A 200 7.51 25.81 1.61
C ASN A 200 6.24 25.17 1.02
N LYS A 201 6.26 24.85 -0.27
CA LYS A 201 5.15 24.23 -0.99
C LYS A 201 5.62 23.06 -1.86
N ALA A 202 5.09 21.87 -1.63
CA ALA A 202 5.31 20.70 -2.49
C ALA A 202 3.99 20.34 -3.20
N SER A 203 3.97 20.51 -4.52
CA SER A 203 2.78 20.32 -5.37
C SER A 203 2.96 19.31 -6.50
N GLY A 204 4.18 18.83 -6.77
CA GLY A 204 4.41 17.68 -7.64
C GLY A 204 4.10 16.35 -6.95
N PHE A 205 3.70 15.32 -7.71
CA PHE A 205 3.55 13.96 -7.18
C PHE A 205 4.88 13.48 -6.57
N ALA A 206 4.86 12.99 -5.33
CA ALA A 206 6.03 12.56 -4.56
C ALA A 206 7.16 13.61 -4.46
N SER A 207 6.81 14.90 -4.57
CA SER A 207 7.78 15.99 -4.50
C SER A 207 8.17 16.33 -3.06
N THR A 208 9.40 16.80 -2.86
CA THR A 208 9.92 17.25 -1.56
C THR A 208 10.34 18.72 -1.64
N ALA A 209 9.92 19.56 -0.69
CA ALA A 209 10.40 20.95 -0.56
C ALA A 209 10.90 21.25 0.87
N SER A 210 12.09 21.83 0.95
CA SER A 210 12.84 22.08 2.18
C SER A 210 13.41 23.49 2.19
N GLY A 211 13.52 24.10 3.37
CA GLY A 211 14.19 25.39 3.56
C GLY A 211 13.21 26.53 3.87
N PHE A 212 13.33 27.65 3.16
CA PHE A 212 12.47 28.83 3.35
C PHE A 212 11.92 29.34 2.01
N HIS A 213 10.59 29.38 1.87
CA HIS A 213 9.92 29.82 0.63
C HIS A 213 10.27 29.01 -0.64
N THR A 214 10.53 27.71 -0.51
CA THR A 214 10.76 26.83 -1.66
C THR A 214 9.48 26.21 -2.21
N VAL A 215 9.43 25.97 -3.51
CA VAL A 215 8.31 25.40 -4.27
C VAL A 215 8.81 24.23 -5.11
N SER A 216 8.35 23.01 -4.81
CA SER A 216 8.64 21.81 -5.60
C SER A 216 7.42 21.36 -6.39
N ASN A 217 7.48 21.57 -7.72
CA ASN A 217 6.41 21.21 -8.65
C ASN A 217 6.73 19.97 -9.51
N GLY A 218 7.98 19.51 -9.54
CA GLY A 218 8.40 18.38 -10.37
C GLY A 218 7.87 17.03 -9.88
N TYR A 219 7.61 16.10 -10.81
CA TYR A 219 7.32 14.70 -10.46
C TYR A 219 8.55 14.10 -9.77
N THR A 220 8.41 13.64 -8.51
CA THR A 220 9.51 13.20 -7.64
C THR A 220 10.61 14.24 -7.37
N GLY A 221 10.32 15.53 -7.62
CA GLY A 221 11.31 16.59 -7.53
C GLY A 221 11.66 16.95 -6.08
N THR A 222 12.94 17.10 -5.77
CA THR A 222 13.43 17.57 -4.48
C THR A 222 13.97 18.99 -4.59
N VAL A 223 13.47 19.90 -3.75
CA VAL A 223 13.89 21.30 -3.71
C VAL A 223 14.38 21.66 -2.33
N ILE A 224 15.56 22.29 -2.26
CA ILE A 224 16.17 22.79 -1.02
C ILE A 224 16.60 24.26 -1.18
N GLY A 225 16.91 24.95 -0.08
CA GLY A 225 17.48 26.31 -0.10
C GLY A 225 16.44 27.40 0.19
N VAL A 226 16.53 28.52 -0.53
CA VAL A 226 15.66 29.69 -0.34
C VAL A 226 15.12 30.21 -1.67
N PHE A 227 13.84 30.57 -1.71
CA PHE A 227 13.20 31.25 -2.86
C PHE A 227 13.61 30.69 -4.23
N ASN A 228 13.46 29.37 -4.46
CA ASN A 228 13.74 28.78 -5.77
C ASN A 228 12.75 29.29 -6.83
N ASP A 229 13.20 29.33 -8.08
CA ASP A 229 12.34 29.56 -9.23
C ASP A 229 11.66 28.25 -9.65
N SER A 230 10.34 28.29 -9.79
CA SER A 230 9.52 27.14 -10.10
C SER A 230 9.45 26.95 -11.61
N ILE A 231 10.42 26.24 -12.17
CA ILE A 231 10.60 26.09 -13.63
C ILE A 231 9.55 25.22 -14.34
N VAL A 232 8.66 24.57 -13.58
CA VAL A 232 7.52 23.80 -14.12
C VAL A 232 6.25 24.06 -13.31
N SER A 233 5.10 23.91 -13.95
CA SER A 233 3.80 23.77 -13.25
C SER A 233 3.75 22.47 -12.46
N PRO A 234 2.89 22.33 -11.42
CA PRO A 234 2.75 21.09 -10.66
C PRO A 234 2.49 19.87 -11.55
N GLN A 235 3.36 18.87 -11.46
CA GLN A 235 3.33 17.68 -12.30
C GLN A 235 2.72 16.48 -11.57
N SER A 236 1.83 15.77 -12.26
CA SER A 236 1.31 14.44 -11.85
C SER A 236 1.90 13.29 -12.67
N THR A 237 2.66 13.59 -13.72
CA THR A 237 3.39 12.62 -14.57
C THR A 237 4.80 13.14 -14.86
N VAL A 238 5.72 12.21 -15.16
CA VAL A 238 7.11 12.54 -15.50
C VAL A 238 7.26 12.82 -16.99
N SER A 239 8.12 13.79 -17.33
CA SER A 239 8.59 14.13 -18.67
C SER A 239 10.11 14.19 -18.69
N SER A 240 10.73 14.19 -19.88
CA SER A 240 12.17 14.42 -20.02
C SER A 240 12.64 15.73 -19.38
N SER A 241 11.78 16.75 -19.37
CA SER A 241 12.04 18.05 -18.76
C SER A 241 11.74 18.17 -17.26
N SER A 242 11.29 17.09 -16.61
CA SER A 242 10.91 17.14 -15.19
C SER A 242 12.13 17.38 -14.31
N PRO A 243 12.10 18.37 -13.39
CA PRO A 243 13.17 18.58 -12.45
C PRO A 243 13.15 17.53 -11.34
N LEU A 244 14.29 16.89 -11.13
CA LEU A 244 14.51 15.92 -10.06
C LEU A 244 15.14 16.58 -8.83
N PHE A 245 16.00 17.57 -9.01
CA PHE A 245 16.66 18.27 -7.91
C PHE A 245 16.88 19.75 -8.23
N ILE A 246 16.53 20.64 -7.30
CA ILE A 246 16.75 22.10 -7.42
C ILE A 246 17.31 22.64 -6.11
N ILE A 247 18.32 23.50 -6.20
CA ILE A 247 18.79 24.32 -5.08
C ILE A 247 18.39 25.77 -5.34
N GLY A 248 17.48 26.32 -4.54
CA GLY A 248 17.08 27.72 -4.59
C GLY A 248 18.08 28.64 -3.90
N ASN A 249 18.36 29.78 -4.53
CA ASN A 249 19.25 30.83 -3.99
C ASN A 249 18.69 32.25 -4.19
N GLY A 250 17.37 32.38 -4.32
CA GLY A 250 16.74 33.68 -4.53
C GLY A 250 16.72 34.54 -3.26
N ASP A 251 16.67 35.86 -3.44
CA ASP A 251 16.67 36.82 -2.32
C ASP A 251 15.27 37.23 -1.84
N GLY A 252 14.20 36.72 -2.48
CA GLY A 252 12.82 37.06 -2.15
C GLY A 252 11.79 36.56 -3.16
N GLU A 253 10.50 36.77 -2.87
CA GLU A 253 9.38 36.29 -3.71
C GLU A 253 9.41 36.80 -5.16
N ASN A 254 9.85 38.05 -5.36
CA ASN A 254 9.93 38.67 -6.68
C ASN A 254 11.30 38.45 -7.36
N THR A 255 12.24 37.79 -6.68
CA THR A 255 13.62 37.57 -7.13
C THR A 255 14.03 36.12 -6.90
N ARG A 256 13.10 35.21 -7.22
CA ARG A 256 13.33 33.76 -7.14
C ARG A 256 14.41 33.33 -8.14
N SER A 257 15.31 32.47 -7.72
CA SER A 257 16.39 31.96 -8.58
C SER A 257 16.87 30.58 -8.14
N ASN A 258 17.50 29.86 -9.08
CA ASN A 258 18.05 28.53 -8.86
C ASN A 258 19.57 28.54 -9.03
N ALA A 259 20.30 28.06 -8.02
CA ALA A 259 21.73 27.82 -8.10
C ALA A 259 22.06 26.55 -8.88
N MET A 260 21.20 25.53 -8.79
CA MET A 260 21.38 24.25 -9.46
C MET A 260 20.03 23.66 -9.88
N VAL A 261 19.97 23.04 -11.06
CA VAL A 261 18.83 22.26 -11.55
C VAL A 261 19.33 20.95 -12.16
N VAL A 262 18.74 19.83 -11.77
CA VAL A 262 18.95 18.49 -12.37
C VAL A 262 17.64 18.00 -12.96
N ARG A 263 17.64 17.61 -14.24
CA ARG A 263 16.45 17.15 -14.97
C ARG A 263 16.47 15.65 -15.27
N LYS A 264 15.30 15.09 -15.56
CA LYS A 264 15.11 13.65 -15.86
C LYS A 264 15.83 13.17 -17.11
N ASP A 265 16.07 14.06 -18.08
CA ASP A 265 16.88 13.84 -19.28
C ASP A 265 18.40 13.81 -19.00
N GLY A 266 18.82 13.96 -17.74
CA GLY A 266 20.22 13.91 -17.33
C GLY A 266 20.94 15.25 -17.40
N LYS A 267 20.28 16.31 -17.85
CA LYS A 267 20.89 17.65 -17.94
C LYS A 267 21.01 18.30 -16.56
N VAL A 268 22.19 18.83 -16.27
CA VAL A 268 22.54 19.52 -15.03
C VAL A 268 22.90 20.97 -15.35
N GLY A 269 22.16 21.91 -14.77
CA GLY A 269 22.44 23.34 -14.83
C GLY A 269 23.02 23.83 -13.50
N LEU A 270 24.11 24.60 -13.54
CA LEU A 270 24.63 25.39 -12.42
C LEU A 270 24.51 26.87 -12.81
N GLY A 271 23.72 27.65 -12.07
CA GLY A 271 23.41 29.05 -12.41
C GLY A 271 22.50 29.22 -13.64
N THR A 272 21.88 28.16 -14.14
CA THR A 272 20.85 28.19 -15.19
C THR A 272 19.68 27.29 -14.83
N SER A 273 18.46 27.77 -15.10
CA SER A 273 17.19 27.04 -14.88
C SER A 273 16.79 26.14 -16.06
N SER A 274 17.42 26.31 -17.22
CA SER A 274 17.06 25.64 -18.47
C SER A 274 18.31 25.11 -19.18
N PRO A 275 19.01 24.11 -18.61
CA PRO A 275 20.22 23.58 -19.23
C PRO A 275 19.89 22.95 -20.59
N GLU A 276 20.61 23.38 -21.64
CA GLU A 276 20.47 22.84 -22.99
C GLU A 276 21.44 21.67 -23.24
N GLN A 277 22.49 21.57 -22.41
CA GLN A 277 23.54 20.56 -22.50
C GLN A 277 23.54 19.60 -21.30
N LEU A 278 24.33 18.52 -21.35
CA LEU A 278 24.42 17.53 -20.27
C LEU A 278 24.90 18.16 -18.96
N LEU A 279 25.92 19.02 -19.04
CA LEU A 279 26.31 19.93 -17.96
C LEU A 279 26.45 21.33 -18.54
N GLU A 280 25.78 22.31 -17.93
CA GLU A 280 25.88 23.71 -18.28
C GLU A 280 26.10 24.55 -17.02
N ILE A 281 27.20 25.30 -16.99
CA ILE A 281 27.55 26.21 -15.90
C ILE A 281 27.44 27.64 -16.44
N SER A 282 26.53 28.42 -15.89
CA SER A 282 26.30 29.81 -16.25
C SER A 282 26.68 30.74 -15.08
N GLY A 283 27.42 31.79 -15.40
CA GLY A 283 27.73 32.88 -14.46
C GLY A 283 26.85 34.11 -14.70
N PRO A 284 26.97 35.15 -13.87
CA PRO A 284 26.35 36.45 -14.15
C PRO A 284 27.04 37.07 -15.38
N GLY A 285 26.44 36.90 -16.57
CA GLY A 285 26.90 37.52 -17.82
C GLY A 285 26.85 36.59 -19.03
N GLU A 286 27.46 35.41 -18.96
CA GLU A 286 27.48 34.39 -20.03
C GLU A 286 27.66 32.96 -19.46
N THR A 287 27.37 31.94 -20.28
CA THR A 287 27.72 30.55 -19.98
C THR A 287 29.23 30.41 -19.83
N ALA A 288 29.73 29.82 -18.74
CA ALA A 288 31.16 29.67 -18.48
C ALA A 288 31.73 28.32 -18.94
N LEU A 289 30.92 27.25 -18.89
CA LEU A 289 31.36 25.89 -19.22
C LEU A 289 30.21 25.00 -19.71
N ARG A 290 30.41 24.21 -20.77
CA ARG A 290 29.46 23.18 -21.24
C ARG A 290 30.15 21.84 -21.50
N LEU A 291 29.45 20.75 -21.21
CA LEU A 291 29.80 19.40 -21.71
C LEU A 291 28.75 18.98 -22.74
N THR A 292 29.18 18.81 -23.99
CA THR A 292 28.30 18.42 -25.09
C THR A 292 28.63 17.02 -25.59
N SER A 293 27.59 16.29 -25.96
CA SER A 293 27.66 14.95 -26.56
C SER A 293 26.64 14.95 -27.69
N GLU A 294 27.07 15.34 -28.89
CA GLU A 294 26.22 15.15 -30.07
C GLU A 294 26.08 13.65 -30.36
N SER A 295 25.04 13.27 -31.10
CA SER A 295 24.78 11.90 -31.59
C SER A 295 25.89 11.31 -32.47
N SER A 296 27.02 12.01 -32.61
CA SER A 296 28.22 11.70 -33.38
C SER A 296 29.44 11.42 -32.48
N ASN A 297 29.28 10.64 -31.40
CA ASN A 297 30.36 9.95 -30.67
C ASN A 297 31.54 10.78 -30.10
N ASN A 298 31.47 12.12 -30.12
CA ASN A 298 32.61 12.98 -29.75
C ASN A 298 32.25 13.85 -28.54
N PRO A 299 32.62 13.44 -27.31
CA PRO A 299 32.42 14.30 -26.14
C PRO A 299 33.29 15.56 -26.23
N LYS A 300 32.71 16.71 -25.88
CA LYS A 300 33.41 18.02 -25.89
C LYS A 300 33.27 18.75 -24.56
N LEU A 301 34.32 19.47 -24.17
CA LEU A 301 34.34 20.45 -23.09
C LEU A 301 34.50 21.85 -23.69
N GLU A 302 33.52 22.72 -23.52
CA GLU A 302 33.47 24.05 -24.12
C GLU A 302 33.56 25.14 -23.05
N PHE A 303 34.43 26.11 -23.26
CA PHE A 303 34.57 27.32 -22.45
C PHE A 303 34.01 28.50 -23.25
N ILE A 304 32.93 29.09 -22.75
CA ILE A 304 32.21 30.16 -23.42
C ILE A 304 32.50 31.49 -22.71
N GLY A 305 32.75 32.53 -23.51
CA GLY A 305 33.18 33.85 -23.05
C GLY A 305 33.61 34.75 -24.23
N PRO A 306 34.43 35.81 -23.99
CA PRO A 306 34.87 36.73 -25.04
C PRO A 306 35.70 36.07 -26.17
N SER A 307 36.22 34.87 -25.92
CA SER A 307 36.96 34.06 -26.90
C SER A 307 36.61 32.61 -26.64
N ASN A 308 35.60 32.11 -27.36
CA ASN A 308 35.06 30.76 -27.16
C ASN A 308 36.07 29.70 -27.63
N TRP A 309 36.35 28.70 -26.80
CA TRP A 309 37.20 27.56 -27.18
C TRP A 309 36.69 26.22 -26.64
N SER A 310 36.98 25.13 -27.35
CA SER A 310 36.56 23.77 -27.01
C SER A 310 37.72 22.78 -27.00
N ILE A 311 37.58 21.71 -26.20
CA ILE A 311 38.38 20.49 -26.24
C ILE A 311 37.48 19.36 -26.70
N GLU A 312 37.80 18.69 -27.81
CA GLU A 312 36.95 17.65 -28.41
C GLU A 312 37.72 16.34 -28.55
N ASN A 313 37.13 15.19 -28.21
CA ASN A 313 37.70 13.88 -28.58
C ASN A 313 37.00 13.37 -29.86
N VAL A 314 37.74 13.25 -30.96
CA VAL A 314 37.24 12.70 -32.22
C VAL A 314 38.04 11.48 -32.62
N GLY A 315 37.43 10.30 -32.59
CA GLY A 315 38.06 9.05 -33.04
C GLY A 315 39.32 8.64 -32.27
N GLY A 316 39.47 9.06 -31.01
CA GLY A 316 40.66 8.78 -30.18
C GLY A 316 41.69 9.92 -30.13
N PHE A 317 41.44 11.04 -30.80
CA PHE A 317 42.31 12.21 -30.83
C PHE A 317 41.68 13.41 -30.12
N ILE A 318 42.47 14.21 -29.39
CA ILE A 318 42.03 15.40 -28.66
C ILE A 318 42.29 16.65 -29.51
N PHE A 319 41.28 17.50 -29.75
CA PHE A 319 41.39 18.73 -30.54
C PHE A 319 41.16 19.96 -29.66
N TYR A 320 41.85 21.07 -29.95
CA TYR A 320 41.58 22.40 -29.39
C TYR A 320 41.05 23.31 -30.50
N LYS A 321 39.87 23.92 -30.33
CA LYS A 321 39.25 24.75 -31.39
C LYS A 321 38.70 26.06 -30.84
N ASN A 322 38.65 27.10 -31.68
CA ASN A 322 37.84 28.28 -31.42
C ASN A 322 36.42 28.04 -31.97
N ILE A 323 35.38 28.27 -31.16
CA ILE A 323 33.99 27.87 -31.49
C ILE A 323 33.40 28.71 -32.64
N LEU A 324 33.94 29.90 -32.91
CA LEU A 324 33.42 30.83 -33.93
C LEU A 324 34.24 30.84 -35.23
N ASP A 325 35.35 30.09 -35.31
CA ASP A 325 36.17 30.01 -36.52
C ASP A 325 35.73 28.82 -37.39
N PRO A 326 35.13 29.04 -38.58
CA PRO A 326 34.71 27.97 -39.47
C PRO A 326 35.88 27.17 -40.07
N ASN A 327 37.14 27.60 -39.90
CA ASN A 327 38.35 26.86 -40.27
C ASN A 327 39.27 26.71 -39.03
N PRO A 328 39.30 25.56 -38.35
CA PRO A 328 40.09 25.41 -37.12
C PRO A 328 41.60 25.36 -37.43
N VAL A 329 42.31 26.47 -37.22
CA VAL A 329 43.73 26.63 -37.61
C VAL A 329 44.74 25.99 -36.63
N ASN A 330 44.29 25.44 -35.49
CA ASN A 330 45.17 24.98 -34.40
C ASN A 330 44.79 23.58 -33.89
N GLU A 331 44.93 22.58 -34.75
CA GLU A 331 44.70 21.19 -34.39
C GLU A 331 45.98 20.60 -33.80
N PHE A 332 45.95 20.04 -32.58
CA PHE A 332 47.10 19.41 -31.95
C PHE A 332 46.84 17.93 -31.67
N ASN A 333 47.73 17.05 -32.10
CA ASN A 333 47.63 15.61 -31.91
C ASN A 333 48.42 15.15 -30.68
N PHE A 334 47.84 14.26 -29.88
CA PHE A 334 48.55 13.45 -28.91
C PHE A 334 48.94 12.12 -29.56
N LEU A 335 50.24 11.93 -29.79
CA LEU A 335 50.82 10.63 -30.16
C LEU A 335 51.79 10.23 -29.04
N GLU A 336 51.51 9.09 -28.42
CA GLU A 336 52.26 8.51 -27.30
C GLU A 336 52.46 9.47 -26.11
N ASN A 337 53.51 10.30 -26.14
CA ASN A 337 53.92 11.23 -25.09
C ASN A 337 54.15 12.68 -25.58
N SER A 338 53.77 13.04 -26.82
CA SER A 338 54.14 14.33 -27.43
C SER A 338 52.97 15.07 -28.10
N PHE A 339 53.09 16.41 -28.16
CA PHE A 339 52.09 17.37 -28.65
C PHE A 339 52.52 17.90 -30.03
N TYR A 340 51.76 17.63 -31.11
CA TYR A 340 52.13 18.06 -32.47
C TYR A 340 51.02 18.85 -33.17
N PRO A 341 51.29 19.96 -33.90
CA PRO A 341 50.29 20.60 -34.77
C PRO A 341 49.93 19.69 -35.97
N LYS A 342 48.66 19.68 -36.40
CA LYS A 342 48.18 18.85 -37.52
C LYS A 342 48.83 19.28 -38.83
N GLN A 343 49.33 18.31 -39.58
CA GLN A 343 49.97 18.54 -40.88
C GLN A 343 48.97 19.16 -41.88
N GLY A 344 49.34 20.32 -42.43
CA GLY A 344 48.66 20.91 -43.59
C GLY A 344 48.49 22.42 -43.57
N GLU A 345 48.55 23.09 -42.42
CA GLU A 345 48.34 24.55 -42.35
C GLU A 345 49.59 25.32 -41.93
N THR A 346 50.04 26.19 -42.82
CA THR A 346 51.03 27.23 -42.53
C THR A 346 50.35 28.39 -41.82
N SER A 347 50.02 28.24 -40.53
CA SER A 347 49.77 29.41 -39.68
C SER A 347 50.75 29.39 -38.51
N THR A 348 51.67 30.35 -38.54
CA THR A 348 52.67 30.57 -37.51
C THR A 348 52.01 31.13 -36.25
N LEU A 349 51.75 30.26 -35.27
CA LEU A 349 51.74 30.71 -33.88
C LEU A 349 53.16 31.17 -33.52
N GLY A 350 53.24 32.42 -33.07
CA GLY A 350 54.48 33.13 -32.77
C GLY A 350 55.47 32.30 -31.95
N THR A 351 56.74 32.49 -32.29
CA THR A 351 57.92 31.91 -31.66
C THR A 351 57.90 32.12 -30.14
N SER A 352 57.50 31.10 -29.39
CA SER A 352 57.83 30.98 -27.97
C SER A 352 58.54 29.66 -27.70
N PHE A 353 59.63 29.46 -28.43
CA PHE A 353 60.74 28.56 -28.07
C PHE A 353 61.53 29.19 -26.91
N SER A 354 60.90 29.39 -25.75
CA SER A 354 61.55 29.89 -24.53
C SER A 354 60.67 29.68 -23.31
N ARG A 355 60.69 28.46 -22.75
CA ARG A 355 60.54 28.22 -21.31
C ARG A 355 61.02 26.79 -21.02
N TRP A 356 62.13 26.70 -20.30
CA TRP A 356 62.84 25.48 -19.85
C TRP A 356 63.91 24.89 -20.77
N LYS A 357 64.92 25.69 -21.14
CA LYS A 357 66.34 25.28 -21.07
C LYS A 357 67.26 26.45 -21.41
N GLU A 358 67.77 27.13 -20.39
CA GLU A 358 69.02 27.87 -20.50
C GLU A 358 69.97 27.47 -19.36
N GLY A 359 71.23 27.27 -19.75
CA GLY A 359 72.39 26.99 -18.90
C GLY A 359 72.97 25.62 -19.21
N LEU A 360 74.14 25.42 -19.81
CA LEU A 360 75.28 26.31 -20.07
C LEU A 360 76.19 25.65 -21.15
N PHE A 361 76.90 26.51 -21.89
CA PHE A 361 78.11 26.28 -22.68
C PHE A 361 78.05 25.50 -24.01
N ALA A 362 78.25 26.28 -25.08
CA ALA A 362 78.84 25.88 -26.34
C ALA A 362 80.35 25.57 -26.16
N ASP A 363 80.87 24.59 -26.92
CA ASP A 363 81.95 24.82 -27.90
C ASP A 363 82.41 23.51 -28.59
N PHE A 364 82.72 23.66 -29.90
CA PHE A 364 83.39 22.73 -30.84
C PHE A 364 82.61 21.52 -31.39
N ILE A 365 82.25 21.56 -32.68
CA ILE A 365 83.01 20.86 -33.74
C ILE A 365 82.53 21.31 -35.15
N ASP A 366 83.51 21.65 -35.98
CA ASP A 366 83.44 22.03 -37.39
C ASP A 366 83.47 20.78 -38.29
N ILE A 367 82.42 20.61 -39.12
CA ILE A 367 82.10 19.40 -39.89
C ILE A 367 82.81 19.33 -41.25
N THR A 368 83.73 20.26 -41.55
CA THR A 368 84.50 20.28 -42.81
C THR A 368 85.75 19.36 -42.81
N LYS A 369 85.96 18.57 -41.75
CA LYS A 369 87.05 17.57 -41.66
C LYS A 369 86.61 16.10 -41.74
N LEU A 370 85.39 15.79 -42.17
CA LEU A 370 85.05 14.41 -42.57
C LEU A 370 85.54 14.11 -43.99
N GLY A 371 86.86 14.00 -44.06
CA GLY A 371 87.60 13.41 -45.15
C GLY A 371 88.70 12.50 -44.59
N VAL A 372 88.37 11.53 -43.73
CA VAL A 372 89.20 10.31 -43.62
C VAL A 372 88.37 9.10 -43.23
N SER A 373 88.45 8.09 -44.09
CA SER A 373 88.09 6.70 -43.87
C SER A 373 88.95 6.06 -42.75
N GLY A 374 88.27 5.46 -41.76
CA GLY A 374 88.64 4.35 -40.88
C GLY A 374 90.09 4.18 -40.35
N ARG A 375 90.21 3.95 -39.04
CA ARG A 375 91.15 2.96 -38.49
C ARG A 375 90.55 2.23 -37.30
N PHE A 376 90.36 0.93 -37.48
CA PHE A 376 90.27 -0.08 -36.44
C PHE A 376 91.53 0.00 -35.55
N GLN A 377 91.35 0.15 -34.24
CA GLN A 377 92.45 0.00 -33.28
C GLN A 377 92.18 -1.21 -32.38
N SER A 378 93.10 -2.16 -32.43
CA SER A 378 93.12 -3.40 -31.67
C SER A 378 93.28 -3.13 -30.18
N GLY A 379 92.32 -3.56 -29.37
CA GLY A 379 92.45 -3.75 -27.92
C GLY A 379 91.51 -2.89 -27.07
N ALA A 380 90.31 -3.42 -26.80
CA ALA A 380 89.32 -3.05 -25.77
C ALA A 380 88.75 -1.60 -25.81
N SER A 381 87.46 -1.31 -25.99
CA SER A 381 86.22 -2.07 -26.17
C SER A 381 85.20 -1.12 -26.82
N SER A 382 84.53 -1.57 -27.89
CA SER A 382 83.53 -0.88 -28.74
C SER A 382 84.05 0.07 -29.84
N ILE A 383 83.61 -0.21 -31.07
CA ILE A 383 83.76 0.61 -32.28
C ILE A 383 82.41 1.30 -32.48
N LEU A 384 82.34 2.63 -32.37
CA LEU A 384 81.13 3.38 -32.74
C LEU A 384 81.13 3.65 -34.25
N LEU A 385 80.20 3.00 -34.97
CA LEU A 385 79.84 3.29 -36.34
C LEU A 385 78.43 3.88 -36.31
N GLY A 386 78.24 5.07 -36.86
CA GLY A 386 76.98 5.81 -36.81
C GLY A 386 77.03 7.08 -37.64
N SER A 387 75.86 7.54 -38.07
CA SER A 387 75.67 8.84 -38.70
C SER A 387 75.21 9.83 -37.62
N THR A 388 75.79 11.03 -37.58
CA THR A 388 75.29 12.14 -36.71
C THR A 388 74.33 13.06 -37.47
N SER A 389 73.87 12.64 -38.64
CA SER A 389 72.94 13.37 -39.51
C SER A 389 71.69 12.52 -39.76
N THR A 390 70.65 13.06 -40.39
CA THR A 390 69.42 12.32 -40.77
C THR A 390 69.64 11.29 -41.87
N HIS A 391 70.89 10.94 -42.15
CA HIS A 391 71.21 9.84 -43.04
C HIS A 391 71.27 8.58 -42.21
N ASN A 392 70.58 7.57 -42.70
CA ASN A 392 70.62 6.23 -42.17
C ASN A 392 72.08 5.72 -42.09
N LEU A 393 72.34 4.87 -41.10
CA LEU A 393 73.52 4.03 -41.08
C LEU A 393 73.19 2.74 -41.83
N ASP A 394 73.52 2.71 -43.12
CA ASP A 394 73.26 1.56 -43.97
C ASP A 394 74.46 0.62 -44.09
N LEU A 395 74.21 -0.67 -43.90
CA LEU A 395 75.10 -1.77 -44.26
C LEU A 395 74.64 -2.34 -45.60
N ILE A 396 75.30 -1.88 -46.67
CA ILE A 396 74.91 -2.13 -48.05
C ILE A 396 75.74 -3.28 -48.66
N THR A 397 75.09 -4.19 -49.38
CA THR A 397 75.75 -5.18 -50.25
C THR A 397 75.05 -5.22 -51.60
N ASN A 398 75.80 -5.33 -52.71
CA ASN A 398 75.23 -5.29 -54.07
C ASN A 398 74.31 -4.07 -54.32
N ASN A 399 74.65 -2.89 -53.77
CA ASN A 399 73.87 -1.65 -53.86
C ASN A 399 72.42 -1.75 -53.31
N GLN A 400 72.18 -2.62 -52.35
CA GLN A 400 70.92 -2.72 -51.60
C GLN A 400 71.24 -2.74 -50.09
N SER A 401 70.54 -1.95 -49.27
CA SER A 401 70.79 -2.01 -47.83
C SER A 401 70.25 -3.33 -47.27
N ARG A 402 71.09 -4.00 -46.49
CA ARG A 402 70.77 -5.28 -45.85
C ARG A 402 70.47 -5.11 -44.38
N MET A 403 71.09 -4.13 -43.76
CA MET A 403 70.73 -3.68 -42.44
C MET A 403 70.83 -2.17 -42.41
N THR A 404 69.77 -1.52 -41.97
CA THR A 404 69.67 -0.07 -41.88
C THR A 404 69.37 0.24 -40.44
N ILE A 405 70.18 1.08 -39.82
CA ILE A 405 69.74 1.81 -38.64
C ILE A 405 69.30 3.16 -39.18
N ASP A 406 68.00 3.37 -39.22
CA ASP A 406 67.48 4.62 -39.74
C ASP A 406 67.85 5.78 -38.82
N ASP A 407 67.57 6.99 -39.26
CA ASP A 407 67.87 8.20 -38.51
C ASP A 407 67.11 8.32 -37.16
N VAL A 408 66.12 7.44 -36.92
CA VAL A 408 65.42 7.32 -35.63
C VAL A 408 65.89 6.13 -34.79
N GLY A 409 66.98 5.48 -35.18
CA GLY A 409 67.61 4.41 -34.40
C GLY A 409 66.86 3.09 -34.45
N GLN A 410 65.85 2.96 -35.33
CA GLN A 410 65.17 1.71 -35.59
C GLN A 410 66.03 0.84 -36.50
N ILE A 411 65.99 -0.46 -36.25
CA ILE A 411 66.86 -1.41 -36.94
C ILE A 411 66.04 -2.18 -37.97
N GLY A 412 66.26 -1.89 -39.25
CA GLY A 412 65.76 -2.66 -40.37
C GLY A 412 66.74 -3.74 -40.76
N ILE A 413 66.32 -5.00 -40.84
CA ILE A 413 67.09 -6.10 -41.45
C ILE A 413 66.33 -6.52 -42.71
N GLY A 414 66.90 -6.24 -43.87
CA GLY A 414 66.27 -6.43 -45.17
C GLY A 414 65.28 -5.33 -45.59
N THR A 415 65.13 -4.26 -44.80
CA THR A 415 64.41 -3.04 -45.23
C THR A 415 65.22 -1.81 -44.86
N GLU A 416 65.21 -0.82 -45.74
CA GLU A 416 65.79 0.51 -45.49
C GLU A 416 64.83 1.40 -44.70
N ASN A 417 63.59 0.93 -44.51
CA ASN A 417 62.50 1.61 -43.80
C ASN A 417 61.94 0.66 -42.73
N PRO A 418 62.68 0.41 -41.64
CA PRO A 418 62.07 -0.19 -40.47
C PRO A 418 60.91 0.67 -39.97
N ASN A 419 59.96 0.03 -39.31
CA ASN A 419 58.75 0.69 -38.82
C ASN A 419 58.44 0.33 -37.35
N GLN A 420 59.40 -0.32 -36.71
CA GLN A 420 59.45 -0.72 -35.31
C GLN A 420 60.93 -0.74 -34.91
N ASP A 421 61.23 -0.74 -33.61
CA ASP A 421 62.61 -0.77 -33.08
C ASP A 421 63.49 -1.86 -33.74
N LEU A 422 62.89 -3.00 -34.10
CA LEU A 422 63.49 -4.02 -34.97
C LEU A 422 62.47 -4.54 -35.99
N THR A 423 62.66 -4.22 -37.26
CA THR A 423 61.85 -4.75 -38.37
C THR A 423 62.71 -5.71 -39.19
N ILE A 424 62.27 -6.97 -39.33
CA ILE A 424 62.89 -7.96 -40.23
C ILE A 424 61.99 -8.12 -41.44
N PHE A 425 62.47 -7.71 -42.60
CA PHE A 425 61.74 -7.72 -43.86
C PHE A 425 62.44 -8.64 -44.87
N ASP A 426 61.66 -9.47 -45.56
CA ASP A 426 62.19 -10.36 -46.60
C ASP A 426 62.14 -9.65 -47.95
N VAL A 427 63.31 -9.17 -48.39
CA VAL A 427 63.48 -8.35 -49.61
C VAL A 427 63.29 -9.15 -50.90
N ASP A 428 63.42 -10.48 -50.85
CA ASP A 428 63.43 -11.34 -52.03
C ASP A 428 62.04 -11.96 -52.31
N GLY A 429 61.04 -11.68 -51.46
CA GLY A 429 59.65 -12.10 -51.68
C GLY A 429 59.41 -13.61 -51.61
N LEU A 430 60.38 -14.39 -51.11
CA LEU A 430 60.28 -15.85 -50.95
C LEU A 430 59.51 -16.27 -49.68
N GLY A 431 59.09 -15.29 -48.87
CA GLY A 431 58.19 -15.44 -47.75
C GLY A 431 58.83 -16.16 -46.57
N ASN A 432 60.00 -15.70 -46.08
CA ASN A 432 60.63 -16.26 -44.87
C ASN A 432 61.29 -15.18 -44.00
N ALA A 433 60.58 -14.09 -43.69
CA ALA A 433 61.03 -13.12 -42.68
C ALA A 433 60.87 -13.72 -41.27
N ALA A 434 61.98 -13.97 -40.58
CA ALA A 434 61.94 -14.60 -39.28
C ALA A 434 63.14 -14.32 -38.39
N LEU A 435 62.88 -14.35 -37.09
CA LEU A 435 63.88 -14.51 -36.07
C LEU A 435 64.07 -16.01 -35.80
N ASN A 436 65.21 -16.55 -36.23
CA ASN A 436 65.59 -17.93 -35.98
C ASN A 436 66.62 -18.00 -34.85
N ILE A 437 66.23 -18.60 -33.71
CA ILE A 437 67.11 -18.81 -32.57
C ILE A 437 67.45 -20.30 -32.53
N LYS A 438 68.70 -20.63 -32.88
CA LYS A 438 69.17 -22.02 -32.90
C LYS A 438 70.52 -22.21 -32.24
N ASP A 439 70.69 -23.39 -31.65
CA ASP A 439 71.98 -23.96 -31.29
C ASP A 439 72.21 -25.27 -32.07
N ASN A 440 73.24 -26.04 -31.72
CA ASN A 440 73.56 -27.28 -32.44
C ASN A 440 72.50 -28.40 -32.32
N THR A 441 71.53 -28.28 -31.41
CA THR A 441 70.54 -29.33 -31.09
C THR A 441 69.08 -28.83 -31.05
N ARG A 442 68.85 -27.52 -30.93
CA ARG A 442 67.52 -26.92 -30.80
C ARG A 442 67.34 -25.74 -31.74
N GLU A 443 66.14 -25.61 -32.28
CA GLU A 443 65.78 -24.51 -33.18
C GLU A 443 64.35 -24.05 -32.91
N VAL A 444 64.22 -22.76 -32.56
CA VAL A 444 62.95 -22.07 -32.35
C VAL A 444 62.81 -20.98 -33.39
N TRP A 445 61.64 -20.91 -33.99
CA TRP A 445 61.38 -20.04 -35.11
C TRP A 445 60.16 -19.16 -34.83
N LEU A 446 60.37 -17.85 -34.94
CA LEU A 446 59.34 -16.81 -34.90
C LEU A 446 59.37 -16.09 -36.24
N GLY A 447 58.33 -16.28 -37.04
CA GLY A 447 58.30 -15.63 -38.34
C GLY A 447 57.05 -15.91 -39.14
N ILE A 448 57.06 -15.39 -40.35
CA ILE A 448 55.97 -15.51 -41.32
C ILE A 448 56.45 -16.31 -42.52
N ASN A 449 55.55 -17.12 -43.08
CA ASN A 449 55.70 -17.66 -44.42
C ASN A 449 54.57 -17.18 -45.35
N ALA A 450 54.55 -17.65 -46.60
CA ALA A 450 53.55 -17.25 -47.58
C ALA A 450 52.09 -17.49 -47.15
N ASN A 451 51.82 -18.40 -46.20
CA ASN A 451 50.48 -18.79 -45.77
C ASN A 451 50.20 -18.53 -44.28
N ASP A 452 51.20 -18.66 -43.39
CA ASP A 452 50.98 -18.57 -41.94
C ASP A 452 52.08 -17.79 -41.20
N ALA A 453 51.70 -17.10 -40.12
CA ALA A 453 52.59 -16.62 -39.08
C ALA A 453 52.66 -17.67 -37.96
N SER A 454 53.87 -18.04 -37.50
CA SER A 454 54.02 -19.10 -36.50
C SER A 454 55.13 -18.84 -35.48
N LEU A 455 54.85 -19.23 -34.23
CA LEU A 455 55.85 -19.55 -33.21
C LEU A 455 55.95 -21.06 -33.13
N ARG A 456 57.09 -21.64 -33.52
CA ARG A 456 57.25 -23.10 -33.62
C ARG A 456 58.64 -23.58 -33.21
N THR A 457 58.69 -24.82 -32.75
CA THR A 457 59.93 -25.59 -32.61
C THR A 457 60.15 -26.41 -33.87
N ILE A 458 61.32 -26.33 -34.50
CA ILE A 458 61.62 -27.13 -35.70
C ILE A 458 62.14 -28.52 -35.31
N THR A 459 62.88 -28.61 -34.19
CA THR A 459 63.40 -29.89 -33.68
C THR A 459 62.48 -30.48 -32.60
N ASN A 460 62.62 -31.78 -32.30
CA ASN A 460 61.77 -32.53 -31.38
C ASN A 460 62.01 -32.15 -29.90
N HIS A 461 61.57 -30.95 -29.49
CA HIS A 461 61.57 -30.49 -28.10
C HIS A 461 60.27 -29.73 -27.77
N LYS A 462 59.96 -29.58 -26.48
CA LYS A 462 58.70 -28.98 -26.01
C LYS A 462 58.69 -27.47 -26.26
N LEU A 463 57.54 -26.92 -26.67
CA LEU A 463 57.28 -25.49 -26.62
C LEU A 463 56.63 -25.13 -25.28
N SER A 464 57.13 -24.12 -24.59
CA SER A 464 56.65 -23.76 -23.25
C SER A 464 56.50 -22.26 -23.07
N PHE A 465 55.41 -21.86 -22.43
CA PHE A 465 55.10 -20.47 -22.10
C PHE A 465 55.27 -20.27 -20.59
N TRP A 466 56.06 -19.25 -20.23
CA TRP A 466 56.48 -19.00 -18.85
C TRP A 466 56.10 -17.58 -18.42
N THR A 467 55.71 -17.42 -17.17
CA THR A 467 55.58 -16.11 -16.51
C THR A 467 56.16 -16.21 -15.10
N HIS A 468 56.89 -15.20 -14.64
CA HIS A 468 57.53 -15.18 -13.31
C HIS A 468 58.38 -16.45 -13.01
N ASN A 469 59.15 -16.93 -13.99
CA ASN A 469 59.96 -18.17 -13.89
C ASN A 469 59.16 -19.45 -13.58
N SER A 470 57.84 -19.44 -13.76
CA SER A 470 56.99 -20.62 -13.66
C SER A 470 56.33 -20.94 -15.00
N ARG A 471 56.20 -22.23 -15.31
CA ARG A 471 55.64 -22.69 -16.59
C ARG A 471 54.12 -22.71 -16.50
N ARG A 472 53.46 -22.01 -17.43
CA ARG A 472 51.99 -21.89 -17.46
C ARG A 472 51.35 -22.79 -18.49
N MET A 473 51.99 -22.94 -19.64
CA MET A 473 51.50 -23.80 -20.72
C MET A 473 52.66 -24.55 -21.36
N THR A 474 52.39 -25.78 -21.78
CA THR A 474 53.33 -26.64 -22.50
C THR A 474 52.62 -27.29 -23.66
N ILE A 475 53.27 -27.29 -24.81
CA ILE A 475 52.95 -28.22 -25.90
C ILE A 475 54.11 -29.19 -25.97
N ASP A 476 53.83 -30.47 -25.71
CA ASP A 476 54.85 -31.49 -25.74
C ASP A 476 55.09 -32.05 -27.15
N ASN A 477 56.05 -32.95 -27.24
CA ASN A 477 56.50 -33.59 -28.46
C ASN A 477 55.44 -34.51 -29.12
N ALA A 478 54.39 -34.91 -28.39
CA ALA A 478 53.26 -35.70 -28.89
C ALA A 478 52.06 -34.83 -29.32
N GLY A 479 52.22 -33.50 -29.23
CA GLY A 479 51.16 -32.53 -29.52
C GLY A 479 50.08 -32.48 -28.44
N ASN A 480 50.40 -32.90 -27.22
CA ASN A 480 49.51 -32.75 -26.08
C ASN A 480 49.71 -31.36 -25.45
N ILE A 481 48.59 -30.72 -25.10
CA ILE A 481 48.59 -29.39 -24.51
C ILE A 481 48.38 -29.51 -23.00
N GLY A 482 49.37 -29.09 -22.23
CA GLY A 482 49.33 -29.02 -20.77
C GLY A 482 49.19 -27.58 -20.29
N ILE A 483 48.18 -27.26 -19.50
CA ILE A 483 48.05 -25.97 -18.80
C ILE A 483 48.27 -26.24 -17.31
N GLY A 484 49.28 -25.59 -16.71
CA GLY A 484 49.71 -25.83 -15.32
C GLY A 484 50.62 -27.05 -15.10
N LEU A 485 50.96 -27.81 -16.15
CA LEU A 485 51.68 -29.09 -16.02
C LEU A 485 53.05 -29.14 -16.71
N SER A 486 53.93 -29.99 -16.16
CA SER A 486 55.23 -30.28 -16.77
C SER A 486 55.22 -31.39 -17.86
N GLY A 487 54.17 -32.21 -17.88
CA GLY A 487 53.98 -33.34 -18.81
C GLY A 487 52.50 -33.70 -18.95
N PRO A 488 51.84 -33.33 -20.05
CA PRO A 488 50.44 -33.70 -20.29
C PRO A 488 50.31 -35.12 -20.87
N ASP A 489 49.64 -36.01 -20.14
CA ASP A 489 49.42 -37.40 -20.58
C ASP A 489 48.24 -37.59 -21.57
N THR A 490 47.43 -36.55 -21.78
CA THR A 490 46.29 -36.55 -22.71
C THR A 490 46.31 -35.30 -23.60
N LYS A 491 45.46 -35.28 -24.66
CA LYS A 491 45.49 -34.22 -25.69
C LYS A 491 45.29 -32.81 -25.13
N LEU A 492 44.46 -32.66 -24.11
CA LEU A 492 44.34 -31.45 -23.31
C LEU A 492 44.30 -31.85 -21.83
N HIS A 493 45.34 -31.49 -21.08
CA HIS A 493 45.48 -31.79 -19.66
C HIS A 493 45.67 -30.48 -18.89
N VAL A 494 44.67 -30.09 -18.11
CA VAL A 494 44.65 -28.84 -17.34
C VAL A 494 44.68 -29.18 -15.85
N THR A 495 45.64 -28.65 -15.11
CA THR A 495 45.62 -28.67 -13.63
C THR A 495 45.80 -27.26 -13.10
N GLY A 496 45.01 -26.90 -12.09
CA GLY A 496 45.24 -25.70 -11.29
C GLY A 496 45.99 -26.07 -10.02
N ASP A 497 47.17 -25.48 -9.81
CA ASP A 497 47.74 -25.34 -8.46
C ASP A 497 47.18 -24.03 -7.88
N ASP A 498 45.94 -24.07 -7.40
CA ASP A 498 45.51 -23.13 -6.36
C ASP A 498 45.68 -23.86 -5.02
N ASN A 499 46.43 -23.26 -4.10
CA ASN A 499 46.85 -23.86 -2.82
C ASN A 499 45.72 -24.26 -1.84
N ASP A 500 44.44 -24.27 -2.26
CA ASP A 500 43.29 -24.56 -1.38
C ASP A 500 42.51 -25.84 -1.75
N GLY A 501 43.03 -26.69 -2.66
CA GLY A 501 42.55 -28.08 -2.78
C GLY A 501 41.16 -28.28 -3.37
N THR A 502 40.60 -27.31 -4.09
CA THR A 502 39.38 -27.45 -4.88
C THR A 502 39.70 -27.63 -6.36
N SER A 503 39.00 -28.57 -6.99
CA SER A 503 39.21 -29.20 -8.30
C SER A 503 39.65 -28.28 -9.45
N ALA A 504 40.49 -28.83 -10.35
CA ALA A 504 40.83 -28.21 -11.62
C ALA A 504 39.58 -28.07 -12.51
N THR A 505 38.98 -26.88 -12.56
CA THR A 505 37.81 -26.60 -13.39
C THR A 505 38.20 -26.41 -14.86
N LEU A 506 37.72 -27.29 -15.76
CA LEU A 506 37.73 -27.04 -17.21
C LEU A 506 36.50 -26.20 -17.58
N LYS A 507 36.66 -24.88 -17.71
CA LYS A 507 35.61 -23.99 -18.21
C LYS A 507 35.57 -24.01 -19.73
N VAL A 508 34.69 -24.82 -20.35
CA VAL A 508 34.45 -24.75 -21.80
C VAL A 508 33.46 -23.61 -22.05
N THR A 509 33.94 -22.52 -22.65
CA THR A 509 33.11 -21.33 -22.90
C THR A 509 32.89 -21.13 -24.40
N SER A 510 31.65 -20.88 -24.81
CA SER A 510 31.33 -20.27 -26.11
C SER A 510 30.50 -19.02 -25.83
N GLY A 511 31.12 -17.84 -25.94
CA GLY A 511 30.47 -16.60 -25.52
C GLY A 511 30.09 -16.65 -24.03
N THR A 512 28.80 -16.52 -23.70
CA THR A 512 28.33 -16.49 -22.30
C THR A 512 27.90 -17.84 -21.73
N GLN A 513 28.14 -18.99 -22.37
CA GLN A 513 27.74 -20.30 -21.81
C GLN A 513 28.96 -21.08 -21.30
N SER A 514 28.92 -21.56 -20.06
CA SER A 514 29.99 -22.33 -19.39
C SER A 514 29.38 -23.56 -18.72
N MET A 515 29.89 -24.75 -19.05
CA MET A 515 29.62 -25.96 -18.27
C MET A 515 30.78 -26.18 -17.30
N LEU A 516 30.48 -26.28 -16.00
CA LEU A 516 31.46 -26.62 -14.96
C LEU A 516 31.26 -28.07 -14.53
N PHE A 517 32.33 -28.87 -14.64
CA PHE A 517 32.37 -30.23 -14.14
C PHE A 517 33.29 -30.25 -12.91
N ASP A 518 32.70 -30.13 -11.70
CA ASP A 518 33.40 -30.46 -10.46
C ASP A 518 33.00 -31.89 -10.05
N GLY A 519 33.89 -32.62 -9.39
CA GLY A 519 33.77 -34.05 -9.08
C GLY A 519 32.56 -34.47 -8.24
N ASN A 520 31.68 -33.54 -7.84
CA ASN A 520 30.43 -33.82 -7.12
C ASN A 520 29.19 -33.04 -7.63
N GLU A 521 29.30 -32.15 -8.63
CA GLU A 521 28.18 -31.30 -9.08
C GLU A 521 28.31 -30.93 -10.57
N ILE A 522 27.19 -31.00 -11.30
CA ILE A 522 27.06 -30.49 -12.68
C ILE A 522 26.29 -29.18 -12.58
N ASP A 523 27.01 -28.06 -12.54
CA ASP A 523 26.45 -26.71 -12.48
C ASP A 523 26.74 -25.94 -13.78
N ALA A 524 25.80 -25.10 -14.19
CA ALA A 524 25.86 -24.33 -15.42
C ALA A 524 25.87 -22.84 -15.08
N THR A 525 27.04 -22.30 -14.73
CA THR A 525 27.16 -20.95 -14.12
C THR A 525 26.85 -19.77 -15.03
N SER A 526 26.41 -20.01 -16.26
CA SER A 526 26.17 -18.93 -17.23
C SER A 526 25.17 -19.27 -18.34
N SER A 527 24.58 -20.48 -18.36
CA SER A 527 23.47 -20.87 -19.26
C SER A 527 22.69 -22.05 -18.70
N ASP A 528 21.46 -22.29 -19.16
CA ASP A 528 20.61 -23.34 -18.61
C ASP A 528 21.16 -24.76 -18.86
N LEU A 529 20.95 -25.66 -17.90
CA LEU A 529 21.27 -27.08 -18.06
C LEU A 529 20.06 -27.80 -18.68
N PHE A 530 20.16 -28.11 -19.97
CA PHE A 530 19.14 -28.87 -20.70
C PHE A 530 19.38 -30.38 -20.58
N LEU A 531 18.45 -31.11 -19.95
CA LEU A 531 18.42 -32.59 -19.97
C LEU A 531 17.46 -33.04 -21.08
N GLN A 532 17.96 -33.15 -22.32
CA GLN A 532 17.15 -33.49 -23.49
C GLN A 532 17.09 -35.00 -23.78
N ASN A 533 15.89 -35.53 -24.06
CA ASN A 533 15.71 -36.76 -24.83
C ASN A 533 15.14 -36.42 -26.21
N ASN A 534 16.04 -36.06 -27.14
CA ASN A 534 15.95 -35.95 -28.61
C ASN A 534 14.67 -35.51 -29.36
N THR A 535 13.51 -35.25 -28.76
CA THR A 535 12.35 -34.75 -29.52
C THR A 535 11.42 -33.78 -28.82
N ASN A 536 11.54 -33.45 -27.52
CA ASN A 536 10.88 -32.28 -26.92
C ASN A 536 11.42 -32.04 -25.49
N ASN A 537 11.35 -30.79 -25.03
CA ASN A 537 11.91 -30.31 -23.76
C ASN A 537 11.20 -30.91 -22.54
N ASP A 538 11.81 -31.86 -21.82
CA ASP A 538 11.16 -32.48 -20.66
C ASP A 538 11.60 -31.88 -19.30
N VAL A 539 12.87 -31.48 -19.11
CA VAL A 539 13.34 -30.84 -17.86
C VAL A 539 14.43 -29.79 -18.12
N VAL A 540 14.18 -28.57 -17.67
CA VAL A 540 15.13 -27.43 -17.69
C VAL A 540 15.43 -27.01 -16.26
N LEU A 541 16.71 -26.97 -15.91
CA LEU A 541 17.22 -26.35 -14.67
C LEU A 541 17.78 -24.98 -15.04
N ALA A 542 17.05 -23.93 -14.71
CA ALA A 542 17.40 -22.56 -15.08
C ALA A 542 18.61 -22.06 -14.28
N ASN A 543 19.55 -21.43 -14.97
CA ASN A 543 20.79 -20.94 -14.38
C ASN A 543 20.54 -19.90 -13.27
N GLY A 544 21.08 -20.15 -12.07
CA GLY A 544 21.17 -19.16 -10.98
C GLY A 544 19.88 -18.83 -10.22
N GLY A 545 18.77 -19.54 -10.47
CA GLY A 545 17.46 -19.22 -9.87
C GLY A 545 16.86 -20.28 -8.94
N GLY A 546 17.39 -21.51 -8.91
CA GLY A 546 16.80 -22.61 -8.13
C GLY A 546 15.46 -23.14 -8.66
N ASN A 547 15.00 -22.65 -9.82
CA ASN A 547 13.71 -22.97 -10.44
C ASN A 547 13.82 -24.16 -11.41
N VAL A 548 12.82 -25.05 -11.39
CA VAL A 548 12.74 -26.24 -12.23
C VAL A 548 11.57 -26.12 -13.22
N GLY A 549 11.86 -26.16 -14.53
CA GLY A 549 10.86 -26.18 -15.59
C GLY A 549 10.62 -27.60 -16.13
N ILE A 550 9.37 -28.04 -16.24
CA ILE A 550 8.96 -29.30 -16.88
C ILE A 550 8.05 -28.95 -18.06
N GLY A 551 8.46 -29.23 -19.29
CA GLY A 551 7.73 -28.85 -20.52
C GLY A 551 7.84 -27.37 -20.92
N THR A 552 8.62 -26.56 -20.18
CA THR A 552 8.90 -25.15 -20.45
C THR A 552 10.39 -24.84 -20.30
N SER A 553 10.90 -23.91 -21.12
CA SER A 553 12.31 -23.50 -21.11
C SER A 553 12.57 -22.15 -20.42
N SER A 554 11.54 -21.55 -19.84
CA SER A 554 11.63 -20.31 -19.06
C SER A 554 10.80 -20.44 -17.78
N PRO A 555 11.25 -21.21 -16.78
CA PRO A 555 10.51 -21.39 -15.54
C PRO A 555 10.47 -20.09 -14.72
N GLU A 556 9.28 -19.46 -14.66
CA GLU A 556 9.07 -18.25 -13.87
C GLU A 556 8.97 -18.52 -12.35
N PHE A 557 8.83 -19.79 -11.95
CA PHE A 557 8.58 -20.22 -10.56
C PHE A 557 9.48 -21.39 -10.13
N PRO A 558 9.66 -21.62 -8.81
CA PRO A 558 10.46 -22.73 -8.27
C PRO A 558 10.16 -24.10 -8.91
N LEU A 559 8.89 -24.34 -9.23
CA LEU A 559 8.47 -25.43 -10.11
C LEU A 559 7.45 -24.89 -11.13
N HIS A 560 7.81 -24.89 -12.41
CA HIS A 560 6.93 -24.49 -13.52
C HIS A 560 6.66 -25.70 -14.42
N ILE A 561 5.42 -26.19 -14.44
CA ILE A 561 4.99 -27.31 -15.30
C ILE A 561 4.07 -26.80 -16.40
N GLU A 562 4.45 -27.04 -17.65
CA GLU A 562 3.72 -26.68 -18.87
C GLU A 562 3.56 -27.91 -19.78
N ASN A 563 2.46 -28.01 -20.55
CA ASN A 563 2.28 -29.08 -21.53
C ASN A 563 2.77 -28.59 -22.92
N PRO A 564 3.86 -29.14 -23.49
CA PRO A 564 4.50 -28.60 -24.70
C PRO A 564 3.71 -28.86 -26.01
N GLY A 565 2.49 -29.40 -25.95
CA GLY A 565 1.80 -29.98 -27.12
C GLY A 565 0.51 -29.32 -27.61
N THR A 566 -0.13 -28.41 -26.87
CA THR A 566 -1.41 -27.81 -27.27
C THR A 566 -1.53 -26.37 -26.75
N THR A 567 -1.47 -25.40 -27.66
CA THR A 567 -1.89 -24.01 -27.36
C THR A 567 -3.29 -24.02 -26.75
N GLY A 568 -3.40 -23.68 -25.47
CA GLY A 568 -4.69 -23.39 -24.85
C GLY A 568 -5.08 -24.14 -23.57
N GLN A 569 -4.33 -25.16 -23.13
CA GLN A 569 -4.66 -25.88 -21.88
C GLN A 569 -3.41 -26.15 -21.04
N THR A 570 -3.20 -25.32 -20.03
CA THR A 570 -2.13 -25.45 -19.04
C THR A 570 -2.72 -25.93 -17.72
N ILE A 571 -2.31 -27.12 -17.28
CA ILE A 571 -2.37 -27.47 -15.85
C ILE A 571 -1.10 -26.87 -15.24
N SER A 572 -1.16 -25.61 -14.83
CA SER A 572 -0.04 -24.96 -14.15
C SER A 572 -0.16 -25.23 -12.65
N MET A 573 0.68 -26.15 -12.14
CA MET A 573 0.94 -26.22 -10.71
C MET A 573 2.06 -25.22 -10.39
N VAL A 574 1.70 -24.12 -9.73
CA VAL A 574 2.62 -23.05 -9.38
C VAL A 574 2.87 -23.10 -7.87
N ILE A 575 4.05 -23.56 -7.47
CA ILE A 575 4.49 -23.53 -6.07
C ILE A 575 5.45 -22.36 -5.92
N GLU A 576 4.93 -21.18 -5.58
CA GLU A 576 5.72 -20.00 -5.29
C GLU A 576 6.14 -19.98 -3.81
N SER A 577 7.42 -19.72 -3.55
CA SER A 577 8.00 -19.70 -2.20
C SER A 577 8.76 -18.41 -1.91
N ASP A 578 8.13 -17.24 -2.12
CA ASP A 578 8.66 -15.97 -1.64
C ASP A 578 7.63 -15.19 -0.82
N ILE A 579 8.11 -14.34 0.10
CA ILE A 579 7.39 -13.74 1.25
C ILE A 579 6.12 -12.94 0.95
N SER A 580 5.77 -12.73 -0.32
CA SER A 580 4.56 -12.03 -0.76
C SER A 580 3.68 -12.83 -1.71
N LYS A 581 4.01 -14.07 -2.05
CA LYS A 581 3.28 -14.87 -3.03
C LYS A 581 2.94 -16.26 -2.49
N ARG A 582 1.67 -16.62 -2.61
CA ARG A 582 1.03 -17.76 -1.96
C ARG A 582 1.12 -18.99 -2.86
N PRO A 583 1.18 -20.21 -2.31
CA PRO A 583 1.03 -21.41 -3.13
C PRO A 583 -0.38 -21.44 -3.72
N VAL A 584 -0.46 -21.37 -5.05
CA VAL A 584 -1.71 -21.38 -5.81
C VAL A 584 -1.72 -22.58 -6.75
N LEU A 585 -2.75 -23.41 -6.61
CA LEU A 585 -3.07 -24.41 -7.62
C LEU A 585 -4.06 -23.78 -8.60
N LEU A 586 -3.60 -23.52 -9.82
CA LEU A 586 -4.39 -22.90 -10.88
C LEU A 586 -5.03 -24.00 -11.76
N PHE A 587 -6.34 -23.91 -11.97
CA PHE A 587 -7.06 -24.71 -12.97
C PHE A 587 -7.62 -23.76 -14.03
N SER A 588 -6.89 -23.53 -15.12
CA SER A 588 -7.27 -22.55 -16.15
C SER A 588 -7.20 -23.10 -17.58
N GLU A 589 -8.13 -22.67 -18.43
CA GLU A 589 -7.98 -22.72 -19.89
C GLU A 589 -7.35 -21.39 -20.38
N ALA A 590 -6.01 -21.39 -20.44
CA ALA A 590 -5.07 -20.45 -21.06
C ALA A 590 -5.37 -18.95 -21.20
N SER A 591 -4.40 -18.14 -20.75
CA SER A 591 -3.52 -17.37 -21.66
C SER A 591 -2.18 -17.11 -20.93
N SER A 592 -1.19 -16.56 -21.62
CA SER A 592 0.19 -16.32 -21.15
C SER A 592 0.33 -15.41 -19.91
N ASP A 593 -0.77 -14.84 -19.43
CA ASP A 593 -0.84 -14.25 -18.10
C ASP A 593 -1.43 -15.29 -17.17
N HIS A 594 -0.70 -15.65 -16.12
CA HIS A 594 -1.20 -16.39 -14.94
C HIS A 594 -2.33 -15.65 -14.18
N SER A 595 -3.00 -14.71 -14.83
CA SER A 595 -4.20 -14.04 -14.35
C SER A 595 -5.39 -14.99 -14.35
N LEU A 596 -6.19 -14.90 -13.31
CA LEU A 596 -7.39 -15.72 -13.05
C LEU A 596 -8.50 -15.57 -14.10
N SER A 597 -8.25 -14.89 -15.23
CA SER A 597 -9.28 -14.38 -16.13
C SER A 597 -10.23 -15.46 -16.66
N ASN A 598 -9.78 -16.72 -16.77
CA ASN A 598 -10.58 -17.84 -17.29
C ASN A 598 -10.54 -19.12 -16.43
N GLY A 599 -9.98 -19.10 -15.22
CA GLY A 599 -9.77 -20.30 -14.39
C GLY A 599 -10.24 -20.16 -12.95
N MET A 600 -10.60 -21.28 -12.31
CA MET A 600 -10.77 -21.32 -10.85
C MET A 600 -9.42 -21.61 -10.20
N SER A 601 -9.15 -20.97 -9.06
CA SER A 601 -7.93 -21.26 -8.30
C SER A 601 -8.24 -21.70 -6.88
N ILE A 602 -7.37 -22.59 -6.37
CA ILE A 602 -7.29 -22.92 -4.96
C ILE A 602 -6.01 -22.31 -4.43
N GLU A 603 -6.15 -21.40 -3.49
CA GLU A 603 -5.05 -20.62 -2.93
C GLU A 603 -4.98 -20.87 -1.43
N TYR A 604 -3.79 -21.23 -0.96
CA TYR A 604 -3.49 -21.19 0.47
C TYR A 604 -2.82 -19.87 0.80
N ASP A 605 -3.58 -19.00 1.44
CA ASP A 605 -3.14 -17.74 2.00
C ASP A 605 -2.43 -18.00 3.33
N GLY A 606 -1.10 -18.04 3.36
CA GLY A 606 -0.32 -18.21 4.58
C GLY A 606 0.54 -16.97 4.87
N SER A 607 0.29 -16.27 5.98
CA SER A 607 1.06 -15.05 6.36
C SER A 607 2.29 -15.33 7.23
N GLY A 608 2.78 -16.58 7.27
CA GLY A 608 3.94 -16.99 8.08
C GLY A 608 3.70 -17.02 9.60
N SER A 609 2.63 -16.38 10.09
CA SER A 609 2.18 -16.43 11.50
C SER A 609 0.77 -17.02 11.52
N GLY A 610 0.57 -18.16 12.19
CA GLY A 610 -0.60 -19.02 12.01
C GLY A 610 -2.00 -18.42 12.25
N SER A 611 -2.15 -17.15 12.63
CA SER A 611 -3.48 -16.53 12.82
C SER A 611 -4.10 -15.94 11.55
N GLY A 612 -3.35 -15.83 10.43
CA GLY A 612 -3.84 -15.25 9.18
C GLY A 612 -4.08 -16.26 8.07
N ASN A 613 -3.93 -17.57 8.34
CA ASN A 613 -3.92 -18.56 7.28
C ASN A 613 -5.35 -18.83 6.78
N LYS A 614 -5.58 -18.81 5.46
CA LYS A 614 -6.89 -19.09 4.85
C LYS A 614 -6.75 -20.02 3.64
N LEU A 615 -7.72 -20.88 3.44
CA LEU A 615 -7.91 -21.61 2.18
C LEU A 615 -8.99 -20.89 1.37
N ARG A 616 -8.65 -20.45 0.15
CA ARG A 616 -9.56 -19.71 -0.74
C ARG A 616 -9.83 -20.49 -2.02
N PHE A 617 -11.08 -20.48 -2.45
CA PHE A 617 -11.52 -20.90 -3.77
C PHE A 617 -11.92 -19.64 -4.53
N ASN A 618 -11.10 -19.20 -5.47
CA ASN A 618 -11.35 -17.95 -6.19
C ASN A 618 -12.14 -18.19 -7.48
N LYS A 619 -13.06 -17.27 -7.75
CA LYS A 619 -13.79 -17.13 -9.00
C LYS A 619 -12.87 -16.52 -10.07
N THR A 620 -13.32 -16.58 -11.32
CA THR A 620 -12.62 -15.99 -12.48
C THR A 620 -12.52 -14.46 -12.43
N ASP A 621 -13.34 -13.79 -11.61
CA ASP A 621 -13.30 -12.34 -11.38
C ASP A 621 -12.29 -11.93 -10.29
N GLY A 622 -11.54 -12.88 -9.72
CA GLY A 622 -10.58 -12.65 -8.65
C GLY A 622 -11.17 -12.62 -7.25
N ASN A 623 -12.50 -12.70 -7.09
CA ASN A 623 -13.15 -12.74 -5.78
C ASN A 623 -13.23 -14.18 -5.24
N SER A 624 -13.12 -14.35 -3.92
CA SER A 624 -13.27 -15.67 -3.30
C SER A 624 -14.73 -16.13 -3.26
N ALA A 625 -15.04 -17.25 -3.91
CA ALA A 625 -16.33 -17.95 -3.80
C ALA A 625 -16.50 -18.59 -2.43
N LEU A 626 -15.43 -19.19 -1.91
CA LEU A 626 -15.39 -19.85 -0.61
C LEU A 626 -14.05 -19.52 0.06
N THR A 627 -14.11 -19.13 1.33
CA THR A 627 -12.96 -18.86 2.18
C THR A 627 -13.09 -19.65 3.47
N ILE A 628 -12.05 -20.35 3.88
CA ILE A 628 -11.98 -21.06 5.16
C ILE A 628 -10.78 -20.50 5.92
N GLU A 629 -11.03 -19.83 7.03
CA GLU A 629 -9.95 -19.34 7.90
C GLU A 629 -9.40 -20.46 8.79
N ASN A 630 -8.16 -20.33 9.24
CA ASN A 630 -7.54 -21.27 10.17
C ASN A 630 -8.30 -21.39 11.52
N GLY A 631 -9.09 -20.37 11.88
CA GLY A 631 -10.00 -20.40 13.04
C GLY A 631 -11.26 -21.26 12.83
N GLY A 632 -11.51 -21.75 11.62
CA GLY A 632 -12.68 -22.56 11.26
C GLY A 632 -13.85 -21.76 10.68
N ASP A 633 -13.74 -20.44 10.61
CA ASP A 633 -14.79 -19.59 10.05
C ASP A 633 -14.86 -19.72 8.52
N VAL A 634 -16.08 -19.92 8.00
CA VAL A 634 -16.35 -20.16 6.58
C VAL A 634 -17.07 -18.96 5.96
N GLY A 635 -16.45 -18.35 4.97
CA GLY A 635 -17.02 -17.27 4.16
C GLY A 635 -17.50 -17.79 2.80
N ILE A 636 -18.74 -17.51 2.42
CA ILE A 636 -19.25 -17.71 1.05
C ILE A 636 -19.41 -16.34 0.40
N ASN A 637 -18.76 -16.14 -0.74
CA ASN A 637 -18.70 -14.87 -1.47
C ASN A 637 -18.09 -13.70 -0.65
N THR A 638 -17.28 -14.02 0.35
CA THR A 638 -16.53 -13.09 1.19
C THR A 638 -15.19 -13.71 1.57
N ASP A 639 -14.14 -12.89 1.64
CA ASP A 639 -12.78 -13.29 2.00
C ASP A 639 -12.42 -13.03 3.47
N SER A 640 -13.38 -12.46 4.20
CA SER A 640 -13.22 -12.01 5.59
C SER A 640 -14.47 -12.35 6.40
N PRO A 641 -14.78 -13.65 6.60
CA PRO A 641 -15.90 -14.06 7.45
C PRO A 641 -15.78 -13.43 8.84
N GLN A 642 -16.87 -12.82 9.33
CA GLN A 642 -16.91 -12.18 10.66
C GLN A 642 -17.51 -13.10 11.74
N VAL A 643 -18.00 -14.26 11.31
CA VAL A 643 -18.69 -15.29 12.08
C VAL A 643 -18.45 -16.64 11.42
N SER A 644 -18.70 -17.73 12.14
CA SER A 644 -18.37 -19.09 11.68
C SER A 644 -18.99 -19.51 10.34
N LEU A 645 -20.12 -18.93 9.97
CA LEU A 645 -20.64 -18.99 8.60
C LEU A 645 -21.09 -17.59 8.17
N HIS A 646 -20.29 -16.93 7.33
CA HIS A 646 -20.62 -15.63 6.76
C HIS A 646 -20.96 -15.79 5.27
N ILE A 647 -22.22 -15.58 4.90
CA ILE A 647 -22.68 -15.62 3.51
C ILE A 647 -22.94 -14.18 3.05
N ALA A 648 -22.11 -13.68 2.14
CA ALA A 648 -22.28 -12.35 1.57
C ALA A 648 -23.12 -12.43 0.29
N GLN A 649 -24.40 -12.04 0.36
CA GLN A 649 -25.30 -12.03 -0.79
C GLN A 649 -25.19 -10.70 -1.56
N ASN A 650 -25.06 -10.74 -2.89
CA ASN A 650 -25.12 -9.53 -3.71
C ASN A 650 -26.57 -9.24 -4.11
N ALA A 651 -27.17 -8.22 -3.51
CA ALA A 651 -28.60 -7.87 -3.65
C ALA A 651 -29.03 -7.41 -5.07
N LEU A 652 -28.13 -7.40 -6.05
CA LEU A 652 -28.37 -6.87 -7.41
C LEU A 652 -28.69 -7.96 -8.45
N THR A 653 -28.42 -9.23 -8.17
CA THR A 653 -28.69 -10.35 -9.08
C THR A 653 -29.50 -11.42 -8.35
N ASN A 654 -30.61 -11.88 -8.95
CA ASN A 654 -31.56 -12.86 -8.38
C ASN A 654 -30.98 -14.28 -8.16
N ALA A 655 -29.68 -14.42 -7.87
CA ALA A 655 -28.95 -15.70 -7.90
C ALA A 655 -28.19 -16.03 -6.60
N ASP A 656 -27.99 -15.06 -5.68
CA ASP A 656 -27.26 -15.29 -4.43
C ASP A 656 -28.23 -15.53 -3.26
N TYR A 657 -28.78 -16.74 -3.17
CA TYR A 657 -29.70 -17.16 -2.09
C TYR A 657 -29.17 -18.35 -1.30
N ILE A 658 -29.59 -18.48 -0.05
CA ILE A 658 -29.49 -19.77 0.66
C ILE A 658 -30.68 -20.60 0.22
N ARG A 659 -30.43 -21.64 -0.57
CA ARG A 659 -31.47 -22.59 -1.00
C ARG A 659 -31.48 -23.81 -0.09
N LEU A 660 -32.65 -24.13 0.43
CA LEU A 660 -32.96 -25.38 1.10
C LEU A 660 -33.94 -26.14 0.19
N ASP A 661 -33.45 -27.12 -0.56
CA ASP A 661 -34.24 -27.88 -1.53
C ASP A 661 -34.54 -29.29 -1.02
N ASN A 662 -35.78 -29.74 -1.24
CA ASN A 662 -36.11 -31.15 -1.20
C ASN A 662 -35.99 -31.72 -2.62
N THR A 663 -34.85 -32.35 -2.89
CA THR A 663 -34.49 -32.84 -4.23
C THR A 663 -35.45 -33.90 -4.79
N ALA A 664 -36.35 -34.46 -3.98
CA ALA A 664 -37.35 -35.44 -4.41
C ALA A 664 -38.55 -34.83 -5.15
N ASP A 665 -38.94 -33.58 -4.84
CA ASP A 665 -40.13 -32.93 -5.41
C ASP A 665 -39.90 -31.52 -5.96
N LEU A 666 -38.63 -31.10 -6.09
CA LEU A 666 -38.20 -29.79 -6.60
C LEU A 666 -38.79 -28.60 -5.82
N LYS A 667 -39.19 -28.84 -4.57
CA LYS A 667 -39.69 -27.79 -3.69
C LYS A 667 -38.56 -27.27 -2.83
N TYR A 668 -38.36 -25.97 -2.91
CA TYR A 668 -37.30 -25.29 -2.18
C TYR A 668 -37.77 -24.03 -1.48
N TRP A 669 -37.06 -23.71 -0.40
CA TRP A 669 -37.07 -22.40 0.23
C TRP A 669 -35.82 -21.64 -0.17
N ASP A 670 -36.01 -20.42 -0.67
CA ASP A 670 -34.94 -19.46 -0.86
C ASP A 670 -35.02 -18.39 0.22
N ILE A 671 -33.90 -18.22 0.94
CA ILE A 671 -33.72 -17.20 1.97
C ILE A 671 -32.70 -16.17 1.45
N GLN A 672 -33.14 -14.92 1.31
CA GLN A 672 -32.37 -13.87 0.67
C GLN A 672 -32.63 -12.48 1.24
N LEU A 673 -31.69 -11.56 1.03
CA LEU A 673 -31.91 -10.12 1.20
C LEU A 673 -32.44 -9.50 -0.11
N ASN A 674 -33.39 -8.58 -0.03
CA ASN A 674 -33.77 -7.75 -1.17
C ASN A 674 -32.91 -6.47 -1.28
N THR A 675 -33.13 -5.66 -2.31
CA THR A 675 -32.44 -4.37 -2.51
C THR A 675 -32.67 -3.34 -1.40
N SER A 676 -33.64 -3.56 -0.52
CA SER A 676 -33.92 -2.74 0.67
C SER A 676 -33.38 -3.38 1.96
N ASN A 677 -32.54 -4.41 1.84
CA ASN A 677 -31.97 -5.20 2.93
C ASN A 677 -33.01 -5.91 3.83
N GLU A 678 -34.24 -6.10 3.34
CA GLU A 678 -35.25 -6.89 4.03
C GLU A 678 -34.98 -8.38 3.80
N LEU A 679 -35.04 -9.17 4.87
CA LEU A 679 -34.91 -10.62 4.79
C LEU A 679 -36.20 -11.21 4.22
N GLN A 680 -36.11 -11.95 3.12
CA GLN A 680 -37.23 -12.53 2.40
C GLN A 680 -37.22 -14.06 2.51
N PHE A 681 -38.41 -14.62 2.66
CA PHE A 681 -38.66 -16.06 2.59
C PHE A 681 -39.53 -16.36 1.37
N ARG A 682 -38.98 -17.12 0.41
CA ARG A 682 -39.68 -17.52 -0.81
C ARG A 682 -39.82 -19.03 -0.85
N PHE A 683 -41.00 -19.52 -1.20
CA PHE A 683 -41.26 -20.93 -1.44
C PHE A 683 -41.57 -21.12 -2.92
N THR A 684 -40.79 -21.95 -3.61
CA THR A 684 -40.92 -22.22 -5.05
C THR A 684 -41.15 -20.91 -5.83
N GLU A 685 -40.19 -19.99 -5.73
CA GLU A 685 -40.16 -18.62 -6.30
C GLU A 685 -41.16 -17.59 -5.74
N THR A 686 -42.21 -18.05 -5.05
CA THR A 686 -43.26 -17.19 -4.51
C THR A 686 -42.85 -16.62 -3.16
N LEU A 687 -42.79 -15.29 -3.04
CA LEU A 687 -42.57 -14.61 -1.75
C LEU A 687 -43.71 -15.00 -0.79
N LYS A 688 -43.37 -15.39 0.44
CA LYS A 688 -44.34 -15.75 1.50
C LYS A 688 -44.35 -14.73 2.63
N ALA A 689 -43.17 -14.27 3.03
CA ALA A 689 -43.02 -13.25 4.07
C ALA A 689 -41.72 -12.47 3.90
N ARG A 690 -41.64 -11.33 4.58
CA ARG A 690 -40.38 -10.59 4.76
C ARG A 690 -40.24 -10.08 6.19
N ILE A 691 -39.02 -9.93 6.66
CA ILE A 691 -38.70 -9.24 7.92
C ILE A 691 -38.09 -7.89 7.55
N ARG A 692 -38.69 -6.84 8.08
CA ARG A 692 -38.30 -5.48 7.77
C ARG A 692 -36.96 -5.14 8.43
N ALA A 693 -36.04 -4.58 7.66
CA ALA A 693 -34.69 -4.26 8.14
C ALA A 693 -34.67 -3.19 9.25
N THR A 694 -35.66 -2.29 9.29
CA THR A 694 -35.66 -1.13 10.18
C THR A 694 -36.04 -1.44 11.63
N ASP A 695 -36.96 -2.37 11.83
CA ASP A 695 -37.59 -2.64 13.14
C ASP A 695 -37.73 -4.15 13.45
N GLY A 696 -37.28 -5.02 12.53
CA GLY A 696 -37.43 -6.47 12.68
C GLY A 696 -38.87 -6.96 12.55
N SER A 697 -39.82 -6.13 12.10
CA SER A 697 -41.22 -6.53 11.99
C SER A 697 -41.42 -7.62 10.95
N TYR A 698 -42.11 -8.69 11.35
CA TYR A 698 -42.54 -9.74 10.42
C TYR A 698 -43.72 -9.24 9.58
N MET A 699 -43.59 -9.32 8.26
CA MET A 699 -44.60 -8.87 7.31
C MET A 699 -45.08 -10.06 6.47
N ALA A 700 -46.25 -10.60 6.84
CA ALA A 700 -46.98 -11.53 6.00
C ALA A 700 -47.58 -10.80 4.78
N LEU A 701 -47.55 -11.44 3.62
CA LEU A 701 -48.18 -10.90 2.42
C LEU A 701 -49.71 -11.00 2.52
N SER A 702 -50.40 -9.87 2.36
CA SER A 702 -51.87 -9.81 2.43
C SER A 702 -52.47 -8.92 1.31
N ASP A 703 -51.89 -8.96 0.11
CA ASP A 703 -52.42 -8.26 -1.06
C ASP A 703 -53.67 -8.96 -1.60
N ARG A 704 -54.72 -8.21 -1.93
CA ARG A 704 -55.97 -8.75 -2.48
C ARG A 704 -55.76 -9.56 -3.77
N ARG A 705 -54.75 -9.22 -4.58
CA ARG A 705 -54.41 -9.93 -5.83
C ARG A 705 -53.89 -11.34 -5.60
N LEU A 706 -53.40 -11.63 -4.40
CA LEU A 706 -52.87 -12.95 -4.01
C LEU A 706 -53.93 -13.80 -3.29
N LYS A 707 -55.19 -13.34 -3.22
CA LYS A 707 -56.27 -13.99 -2.48
C LYS A 707 -57.49 -14.20 -3.37
N GLU A 708 -58.12 -15.35 -3.23
CA GLU A 708 -59.40 -15.70 -3.85
C GLU A 708 -60.42 -16.07 -2.75
N ASN A 709 -61.72 -16.15 -3.12
CA ASN A 709 -62.79 -16.56 -2.22
C ASN A 709 -62.89 -15.77 -0.89
N ILE A 710 -62.80 -14.44 -0.96
CA ILE A 710 -62.80 -13.55 0.22
C ILE A 710 -64.23 -13.38 0.77
N SER A 711 -64.52 -13.93 1.95
CA SER A 711 -65.76 -13.75 2.71
C SER A 711 -65.53 -13.00 4.03
N LYS A 712 -66.61 -12.57 4.70
CA LYS A 712 -66.53 -12.00 6.06
C LYS A 712 -66.37 -13.14 7.08
N ILE A 713 -65.71 -12.84 8.20
CA ILE A 713 -65.57 -13.77 9.33
C ILE A 713 -66.91 -13.82 10.07
N ASP A 714 -67.40 -15.02 10.35
CA ASP A 714 -68.60 -15.27 11.13
C ASP A 714 -68.44 -14.82 12.60
N PRO A 715 -69.51 -14.66 13.39
CA PRO A 715 -69.39 -14.30 14.80
C PRO A 715 -68.51 -15.28 15.60
N VAL A 716 -67.52 -14.77 16.32
CA VAL A 716 -66.51 -15.58 17.02
C VAL A 716 -66.47 -15.36 18.53
N LEU A 717 -67.19 -14.37 19.07
CA LEU A 717 -67.04 -13.99 20.49
C LEU A 717 -67.36 -15.15 21.45
N SER A 718 -68.40 -15.94 21.17
CA SER A 718 -68.76 -17.12 21.97
C SER A 718 -67.70 -18.23 21.90
N LYS A 719 -66.97 -18.34 20.78
CA LYS A 719 -65.87 -19.29 20.63
C LYS A 719 -64.63 -18.82 21.40
N ILE A 720 -64.32 -17.52 21.37
CA ILE A 720 -63.19 -16.94 22.13
C ILE A 720 -63.41 -17.09 23.64
N ASP A 721 -64.64 -16.90 24.12
CA ASP A 721 -64.97 -17.04 25.55
C ASP A 721 -64.70 -18.46 26.09
N ASN A 722 -64.74 -19.46 25.21
CA ASN A 722 -64.45 -20.86 25.53
C ASN A 722 -62.98 -21.26 25.28
N LEU A 723 -62.11 -20.33 24.87
CA LEU A 723 -60.68 -20.60 24.77
C LEU A 723 -60.05 -20.65 26.17
N ASN A 724 -59.15 -21.63 26.38
CA ASN A 724 -58.46 -21.82 27.66
C ASN A 724 -56.97 -21.47 27.52
N PRO A 725 -56.53 -20.26 27.93
CA PRO A 725 -55.11 -19.95 28.04
C PRO A 725 -54.47 -20.80 29.13
N VAL A 726 -53.35 -21.44 28.80
CA VAL A 726 -52.59 -22.29 29.72
C VAL A 726 -51.14 -21.80 29.83
N THR A 727 -50.48 -22.20 30.91
CA THR A 727 -49.02 -22.07 31.04
C THR A 727 -48.40 -23.44 30.96
N TYR A 728 -47.38 -23.64 30.12
CA TYR A 728 -46.76 -24.93 29.89
C TYR A 728 -45.24 -24.86 29.86
N ARG A 729 -44.60 -26.02 29.91
CA ARG A 729 -43.17 -26.23 29.59
C ARG A 729 -43.09 -27.39 28.62
N PHE A 730 -42.15 -27.34 27.68
CA PHE A 730 -41.87 -28.51 26.88
C PHE A 730 -41.25 -29.61 27.74
N LYS A 731 -41.60 -30.87 27.48
CA LYS A 731 -41.24 -32.03 28.32
C LYS A 731 -39.73 -32.27 28.37
N ASP A 732 -39.02 -31.95 27.28
CA ASP A 732 -37.56 -32.00 27.13
C ASP A 732 -36.85 -30.82 27.83
N GLN A 733 -37.59 -29.79 28.24
CA GLN A 733 -37.08 -28.60 28.93
C GLN A 733 -37.78 -28.35 30.28
N PRO A 734 -37.72 -29.30 31.24
CA PRO A 734 -38.47 -29.19 32.50
C PRO A 734 -38.03 -28.00 33.37
N LYS A 735 -36.82 -27.49 33.15
CA LYS A 735 -36.22 -26.35 33.87
C LYS A 735 -36.39 -25.00 33.14
N ALA A 736 -36.98 -24.98 31.94
CA ALA A 736 -37.22 -23.72 31.23
C ALA A 736 -38.29 -22.86 31.93
N GLN A 737 -38.30 -21.58 31.60
CA GLN A 737 -39.37 -20.68 32.01
C GLN A 737 -40.71 -21.21 31.46
N LYS A 738 -41.79 -21.04 32.24
CA LYS A 738 -43.13 -21.40 31.74
C LYS A 738 -43.49 -20.45 30.60
N SER A 739 -43.99 -21.00 29.50
CA SER A 739 -44.53 -20.26 28.38
C SER A 739 -46.05 -20.18 28.51
N ASN A 740 -46.64 -19.05 28.11
CA ASN A 740 -48.08 -18.88 28.02
C ASN A 740 -48.53 -19.24 26.60
N GLY A 741 -49.66 -19.93 26.45
CA GLY A 741 -50.24 -20.23 25.15
C GLY A 741 -51.52 -21.04 25.26
N PHE A 742 -51.85 -21.77 24.21
CA PHE A 742 -53.01 -22.66 24.10
C PHE A 742 -52.56 -24.07 23.73
N ILE A 743 -53.40 -25.05 24.03
CA ILE A 743 -53.23 -26.43 23.56
C ILE A 743 -53.86 -26.54 22.17
N ALA A 744 -53.09 -26.99 21.18
CA ALA A 744 -53.52 -27.03 19.78
C ALA A 744 -54.81 -27.83 19.56
N GLN A 745 -54.95 -28.95 20.28
CA GLN A 745 -56.12 -29.83 20.24
C GLN A 745 -57.39 -29.14 20.76
N GLU A 746 -57.28 -28.33 21.82
CA GLU A 746 -58.42 -27.61 22.40
C GLU A 746 -58.86 -26.45 21.49
N VAL A 747 -57.89 -25.78 20.85
CA VAL A 747 -58.19 -24.72 19.88
C VAL A 747 -58.84 -25.27 18.62
N GLU A 748 -58.42 -26.45 18.16
CA GLU A 748 -58.94 -27.10 16.94
C GLU A 748 -60.45 -27.32 16.98
N GLU A 749 -61.02 -27.65 18.15
CA GLU A 749 -62.47 -27.83 18.32
C GLU A 749 -63.26 -26.54 18.05
N LEU A 750 -62.65 -25.38 18.27
CA LEU A 750 -63.29 -24.05 18.17
C LEU A 750 -62.91 -23.32 16.87
N PHE A 751 -61.63 -23.40 16.49
CA PHE A 751 -60.99 -22.74 15.35
C PHE A 751 -60.07 -23.75 14.61
N PRO A 752 -60.63 -24.73 13.89
CA PRO A 752 -59.83 -25.72 13.18
C PRO A 752 -58.92 -25.11 12.10
N GLU A 753 -59.31 -23.96 11.53
CA GLU A 753 -58.61 -23.29 10.44
C GLU A 753 -57.25 -22.67 10.83
N ILE A 754 -56.98 -22.52 12.12
CA ILE A 754 -55.70 -21.98 12.63
C ILE A 754 -54.79 -23.06 13.21
N VAL A 755 -55.20 -24.33 13.13
CA VAL A 755 -54.43 -25.49 13.56
C VAL A 755 -53.87 -26.21 12.33
N SER A 756 -52.57 -26.48 12.35
CA SER A 756 -51.90 -27.30 11.34
C SER A 756 -51.51 -28.63 11.96
N GLU A 757 -51.74 -29.72 11.24
CA GLU A 757 -51.38 -31.08 11.66
C GLU A 757 -50.31 -31.64 10.72
N THR A 758 -49.22 -32.14 11.30
CA THR A 758 -48.26 -33.02 10.63
C THR A 758 -48.45 -34.45 11.14
N ASP A 759 -47.81 -35.43 10.52
CA ASP A 759 -47.94 -36.85 10.90
C ASP A 759 -47.61 -37.12 12.38
N ASP A 760 -46.84 -36.23 13.04
CA ASP A 760 -46.39 -36.41 14.43
C ASP A 760 -46.97 -35.40 15.44
N PHE A 761 -47.32 -34.17 15.04
CA PHE A 761 -47.69 -33.10 15.97
C PHE A 761 -48.70 -32.10 15.38
N LYS A 762 -49.47 -31.45 16.27
CA LYS A 762 -50.31 -30.29 15.94
C LYS A 762 -49.62 -28.99 16.34
N ALA A 763 -49.70 -27.98 15.48
CA ALA A 763 -49.15 -26.65 15.68
C ALA A 763 -50.22 -25.57 15.50
N LEU A 764 -50.06 -24.45 16.20
CA LEU A 764 -50.99 -23.32 16.17
C LEU A 764 -50.42 -22.12 15.42
N ASN A 765 -51.24 -21.52 14.55
CA ASN A 765 -50.97 -20.21 13.98
C ASN A 765 -51.43 -19.11 14.94
N TYR A 766 -50.55 -18.71 15.87
CA TYR A 766 -50.86 -17.67 16.85
C TYR A 766 -51.16 -16.30 16.23
N ASP A 767 -50.61 -15.98 15.06
CA ASP A 767 -50.82 -14.70 14.39
C ASP A 767 -52.29 -14.49 13.96
N ALA A 768 -53.00 -15.59 13.67
CA ALA A 768 -54.40 -15.53 13.25
C ALA A 768 -55.34 -15.04 14.37
N PHE A 769 -54.99 -15.27 15.65
CA PHE A 769 -55.80 -14.80 16.78
C PHE A 769 -55.91 -13.28 16.86
N GLY A 770 -54.92 -12.53 16.34
CA GLY A 770 -55.02 -11.06 16.29
C GLY A 770 -56.21 -10.60 15.43
N VAL A 771 -56.44 -11.25 14.29
CA VAL A 771 -57.57 -10.93 13.39
C VAL A 771 -58.89 -11.40 13.99
N ILE A 772 -58.91 -12.59 14.60
CA ILE A 772 -60.09 -13.16 15.29
C ILE A 772 -60.50 -12.27 16.48
N ALA A 773 -59.54 -11.77 17.26
CA ALA A 773 -59.79 -10.85 18.36
C ALA A 773 -60.41 -9.53 17.91
N ILE A 774 -59.97 -8.97 16.77
CA ILE A 774 -60.59 -7.76 16.21
C ILE A 774 -62.07 -8.01 15.87
N GLN A 775 -62.41 -9.17 15.34
CA GLN A 775 -63.80 -9.53 15.04
C GLN A 775 -64.63 -9.65 16.32
N ALA A 776 -64.11 -10.30 17.36
CA ALA A 776 -64.78 -10.35 18.67
C ALA A 776 -64.93 -8.97 19.33
N ILE A 777 -63.94 -8.08 19.22
CA ILE A 777 -64.04 -6.70 19.72
C ILE A 777 -65.14 -5.93 18.99
N LYS A 778 -65.30 -6.14 17.68
CA LYS A 778 -66.42 -5.54 16.93
C LYS A 778 -67.77 -6.06 17.41
N GLU A 779 -67.89 -7.35 17.68
CA GLU A 779 -69.10 -7.94 18.28
C GLU A 779 -69.38 -7.34 19.67
N GLN A 780 -68.34 -7.20 20.50
CA GLN A 780 -68.47 -6.58 21.82
C GLN A 780 -68.87 -5.10 21.73
N GLN A 781 -68.36 -4.36 20.75
CA GLN A 781 -68.72 -2.96 20.53
C GLN A 781 -70.21 -2.81 20.17
N VAL A 782 -70.75 -3.72 19.34
CA VAL A 782 -72.20 -3.74 19.04
C VAL A 782 -73.01 -3.94 20.32
N MET A 783 -72.62 -4.87 21.19
CA MET A 783 -73.30 -5.06 22.47
C MET A 783 -73.18 -3.85 23.41
N ILE A 784 -72.03 -3.17 23.44
CA ILE A 784 -71.85 -1.94 24.23
C ILE A 784 -72.78 -0.83 23.73
N GLU A 785 -72.92 -0.67 22.41
CA GLU A 785 -73.82 0.31 21.80
C GLU A 785 -75.29 0.01 22.13
N GLU A 786 -75.69 -1.27 22.08
CA GLU A 786 -77.02 -1.72 22.50
C GLU A 786 -77.29 -1.40 23.98
N ILE A 787 -76.34 -1.73 24.87
CA ILE A 787 -76.43 -1.42 26.32
C ILE A 787 -76.48 0.09 26.58
N GLN A 788 -75.74 0.90 25.81
CA GLN A 788 -75.78 2.36 25.93
C GLN A 788 -77.12 2.95 25.50
N GLN A 789 -77.72 2.43 24.43
CA GLN A 789 -79.07 2.82 24.01
C GLN A 789 -80.12 2.45 25.06
N GLU A 790 -80.03 1.25 25.64
CA GLU A 790 -80.92 0.84 26.72
C GLU A 790 -80.80 1.76 27.95
N ASN A 791 -79.57 2.09 28.35
CA ASN A 791 -79.30 3.04 29.43
C ASN A 791 -79.83 4.45 29.14
N PHE A 792 -79.76 4.92 27.90
CA PHE A 792 -80.34 6.19 27.49
C PHE A 792 -81.87 6.19 27.67
N LEU A 793 -82.54 5.12 27.24
CA LEU A 793 -83.98 4.94 27.45
C LEU A 793 -84.35 4.88 28.93
N LEU A 794 -83.60 4.12 29.74
CA LEU A 794 -83.80 4.01 31.19
C LEU A 794 -83.65 5.37 31.89
N LYS A 795 -82.62 6.15 31.54
CA LYS A 795 -82.43 7.51 32.09
C LYS A 795 -83.59 8.44 31.74
N LYS A 796 -84.12 8.36 30.52
CA LYS A 796 -85.31 9.13 30.12
C LYS A 796 -86.53 8.78 30.97
N LYS A 797 -86.77 7.48 31.20
CA LYS A 797 -87.86 7.02 32.10
C LYS A 797 -87.69 7.52 33.53
N ILE A 798 -86.44 7.59 34.04
CA ILE A 798 -86.17 8.12 35.39
C ILE A 798 -86.50 9.62 35.49
N GLU A 799 -86.18 10.42 34.47
CA GLU A 799 -86.52 11.85 34.45
C GLU A 799 -88.04 12.09 34.38
N GLU A 800 -88.77 11.29 33.57
CA GLU A 800 -90.24 11.33 33.55
C GLU A 800 -90.83 11.00 34.94
N LEU A 801 -90.29 9.99 35.62
CA LEU A 801 -90.72 9.64 36.99
C LEU A 801 -90.41 10.73 38.02
N LYS A 802 -89.28 11.44 37.89
CA LYS A 802 -88.95 12.58 38.75
C LYS A 802 -89.93 13.74 38.55
N PHE A 803 -90.31 14.02 37.31
CA PHE A 803 -91.28 15.05 36.99
C PHE A 803 -92.65 14.74 37.61
N ILE A 804 -93.14 13.50 37.44
CA ILE A 804 -94.39 13.03 38.06
C ILE A 804 -94.31 13.14 39.60
N LYS A 805 -93.18 12.78 40.19
CA LYS A 805 -92.99 12.89 41.65
C LYS A 805 -93.03 14.36 42.12
N ALA A 806 -92.48 15.30 41.37
CA ALA A 806 -92.53 16.72 41.68
C ALA A 806 -93.96 17.27 41.60
N GLU A 807 -94.74 16.87 40.59
CA GLU A 807 -96.17 17.20 40.50
C GLU A 807 -96.97 16.63 41.69
N MET A 808 -96.71 15.39 42.10
CA MET A 808 -97.35 14.81 43.28
C MET A 808 -97.03 15.58 44.57
N GLU A 809 -95.80 16.03 44.76
CA GLU A 809 -95.42 16.82 45.93
C GLU A 809 -96.05 18.22 45.91
N LEU A 810 -96.22 18.82 44.72
CA LEU A 810 -96.97 20.06 44.56
C LEU A 810 -98.46 19.87 44.90
N LEU A 811 -99.06 18.78 44.43
CA LEU A 811 -100.45 18.42 44.73
C LEU A 811 -100.64 18.19 46.24
N LYS A 812 -99.72 17.48 46.90
CA LYS A 812 -99.73 17.29 48.36
C LYS A 812 -99.68 18.63 49.09
N LYS A 813 -98.86 19.58 48.62
CA LYS A 813 -98.76 20.92 49.21
C LYS A 813 -100.05 21.73 49.03
N GLN A 814 -100.72 21.60 47.88
CA GLN A 814 -102.03 22.20 47.64
C GLN A 814 -103.12 21.61 48.55
N ILE A 815 -103.14 20.27 48.71
CA ILE A 815 -104.07 19.59 49.62
C ILE A 815 -103.85 20.04 51.07
N LYS A 816 -102.59 20.18 51.51
CA LYS A 816 -102.25 20.67 52.85
C LYS A 816 -102.71 22.11 53.10
N ASN A 817 -102.63 22.98 52.09
CA ASN A 817 -103.14 24.35 52.18
C ASN A 817 -104.68 24.40 52.25
N LEU A 818 -105.38 23.55 51.48
CA LEU A 818 -106.85 23.41 51.57
C LEU A 818 -107.31 22.93 52.96
N GLN A 819 -106.57 22.00 53.57
CA GLN A 819 -106.84 21.54 54.95
C GLN A 819 -106.64 22.64 56.00
N MET A 820 -105.69 23.57 55.79
CA MET A 820 -105.50 24.71 56.69
C MET A 820 -106.63 25.75 56.59
N HIS A 821 -107.17 25.98 55.38
CA HIS A 821 -108.35 26.84 55.21
C HIS A 821 -109.62 26.24 55.83
N GLN A 822 -109.85 24.93 55.70
CA GLN A 822 -110.99 24.26 56.38
C GLN A 822 -110.90 24.35 57.90
N ASN A 823 -109.69 24.31 58.49
CA ASN A 823 -109.50 24.48 59.94
C ASN A 823 -109.69 25.93 60.42
N GLN A 824 -109.45 26.93 59.57
CA GLN A 824 -109.75 28.34 59.89
C GLN A 824 -111.25 28.63 59.84
N ASP A 825 -111.97 28.11 58.83
CA ASP A 825 -113.44 28.21 58.75
C ASP A 825 -114.14 27.48 59.90
N SER A 826 -113.58 26.35 60.35
CA SER A 826 -114.12 25.60 61.49
C SER A 826 -113.93 26.32 62.83
N ARG A 827 -112.86 27.15 62.97
CA ARG A 827 -112.65 28.00 64.15
C ARG A 827 -113.51 29.25 64.17
N ALA A 828 -113.86 29.81 63.01
CA ALA A 828 -114.78 30.95 62.92
C ALA A 828 -116.24 30.58 63.26
N LYS A 829 -116.65 29.32 63.05
CA LYS A 829 -118.00 28.83 63.40
C LYS A 829 -118.20 28.49 64.89
N ILE A 830 -117.13 28.28 65.67
CA ILE A 830 -117.22 27.96 67.11
C ILE A 830 -117.25 29.22 68.00
N ILE A 831 -116.93 30.40 67.45
CA ILE A 831 -116.98 31.68 68.19
C ILE A 831 -118.34 32.39 68.01
N ASN A 832 -119.21 31.93 67.12
CA ASN A 832 -120.51 32.55 66.80
C ASN A 832 -121.72 31.58 66.91
N ASN A 833 -121.63 30.52 67.72
CA ASN A 833 -122.80 29.70 68.12
C ASN A 833 -122.69 29.22 69.56
#